data_AF-A0A9N9SV16-F1
#
_entry.id   AF-A0A9N9SV16-F1
#
_cell.length_a   1.000
_cell.length_b   1.000
_cell.length_c   1.000
_cell.angle_alpha   90.00
_cell.angle_beta   90.00
_cell.angle_gamma   90.00
#
_symmetry.space_group_name_H-M   'P 1'
#
loop_
_entity.id
_entity.type
_entity.pdbx_description
1 polymer ?
#
loop_
_entity_poly.entity_id
_entity_poly.type
_entity_poly.pdbx_seq_one_letter_code
_entity_poly.pdbx_strand_id
1 'polypeptide(L)'
;CEYFVHVECQDFAVADCKENATYLPGKQLTFVRHQHHWREGNLPSNSKCALCKKTCWTTECLSGYRCEWCGMTSHASCHTSINSECTFGILEPIYLPPHAVSIPRTEVPMEAIIGVQVRRKDTLSPRSTSEEFSSGDAGRYRDSEDYAQTHPPTRDSRQDKQNKNQEERDEEAIKVYDGNNSLRRRIFRIIVVPRQAPLRQVLTQALRAFHITKDPNSFHLTDLYSPDEAVMQDPTPVLNLHRKEGKRPAVFLRFRDRDNDAGEVRVYPGKLQVSQAYCTVPVDSNTNVGDLISDALNRFGLEDSHAEDYRCSEVLLDRGVTERVLSWNERPWEIMKQLGKDSIRQMELMRFYLQLKQDPHGPNLALFVGNLPPNLSERNYENILTDFLGKENKFSKIGPIYYEYGSMVITYEDSDKAVRALYALRESKYEDKQPLLVMLLPNIEPSMIPQGVQPLLVFVNVKSGGCQGLELISSFRKLLNPYQVFDLDNGGPLPGLYVFRNIQNYKILVCGGDGTIGWVLQCLDNVGQDSQCSSPACAIVPLGTGNDLARVLRWGPGYTGGEDPLNLLRDVIDAEEIRLDRWTVVFHPEDKPDDNVKQCNSTGKRRKKLSKIKVTNEQIRKSVVASSTSEDNSQIFVMNNYFGIGIDADLCLDFHNAREENPGKFISRLHNKSVYVRMGLRKMVGPKMCKDLHKEVRLEVDGKLVELPQVEGIIILNIL
;
A
#
# COMPACT_ATOMS: atom_id res chain seq x y z
N CYS A 1 -2.70 -1.16 -8.16
CA CYS A 1 -2.28 -0.21 -9.20
C CYS A 1 -3.00 1.11 -8.96
N GLU A 2 -2.34 2.25 -9.15
CA GLU A 2 -3.01 3.54 -9.15
C GLU A 2 -3.59 3.79 -10.55
N TYR A 3 -4.88 3.49 -10.72
CA TYR A 3 -5.61 3.75 -11.96
C TYR A 3 -6.62 4.86 -11.69
N PHE A 4 -6.40 6.03 -12.30
CA PHE A 4 -7.28 7.18 -12.17
C PHE A 4 -8.07 7.36 -13.45
N VAL A 5 -9.36 7.64 -13.29
CA VAL A 5 -10.28 7.94 -14.39
C VAL A 5 -11.10 9.15 -14.00
N HIS A 6 -11.46 9.97 -14.98
CA HIS A 6 -12.50 10.98 -14.76
C HIS A 6 -13.77 10.28 -14.27
N VAL A 7 -14.58 10.99 -13.48
CA VAL A 7 -15.86 10.45 -12.98
C VAL A 7 -16.75 9.98 -14.14
N GLU A 8 -16.71 10.69 -15.27
CA GLU A 8 -17.42 10.35 -16.50
C GLU A 8 -16.81 9.16 -17.24
N CYS A 9 -15.50 8.94 -17.11
CA CYS A 9 -14.79 7.80 -17.71
C CYS A 9 -14.78 6.56 -16.81
N GLN A 10 -15.35 6.63 -15.60
CA GLN A 10 -15.35 5.52 -14.64
C GLN A 10 -15.98 4.25 -15.22
N ASP A 11 -16.95 4.40 -16.12
CA ASP A 11 -17.62 3.29 -16.79
C ASP A 11 -16.73 2.49 -17.75
N PHE A 12 -15.65 3.10 -18.23
CA PHE A 12 -14.69 2.46 -19.14
C PHE A 12 -13.44 1.95 -18.40
N ALA A 13 -13.45 1.98 -17.07
CA ALA A 13 -12.32 1.57 -16.25
C ALA A 13 -12.09 0.05 -16.32
N VAL A 14 -10.92 -0.36 -16.80
CA VAL A 14 -10.52 -1.77 -16.83
C VAL A 14 -9.77 -2.14 -15.55
N ALA A 15 -10.38 -3.03 -14.76
CA ALA A 15 -9.78 -3.56 -13.54
C ALA A 15 -8.85 -4.74 -13.86
N ASP A 16 -7.68 -4.38 -14.39
CA ASP A 16 -6.62 -5.27 -14.87
C ASP A 16 -5.29 -4.94 -14.15
N CYS A 17 -5.30 -5.04 -12.82
CA CYS A 17 -4.14 -4.69 -12.00
C CYS A 17 -3.01 -5.71 -12.16
N LYS A 18 -1.75 -5.25 -12.13
CA LYS A 18 -0.57 -6.14 -12.10
C LYS A 18 -0.61 -7.06 -10.88
N GLU A 19 -0.40 -8.36 -11.10
CA GLU A 19 -0.35 -9.36 -10.05
C GLU A 19 1.08 -9.52 -9.52
N ASN A 20 1.31 -9.17 -8.25
CA ASN A 20 2.65 -9.18 -7.66
C ASN A 20 3.01 -10.50 -6.93
N ALA A 21 2.08 -11.47 -6.88
CA ALA A 21 2.26 -12.75 -6.20
C ALA A 21 1.46 -13.86 -6.93
N THR A 22 2.18 -14.65 -7.70
CA THR A 22 1.69 -15.61 -8.71
C THR A 22 2.43 -16.95 -8.66
N TYR A 23 3.17 -17.22 -7.57
CA TYR A 23 3.82 -18.52 -7.39
C TYR A 23 2.79 -19.67 -7.54
N LEU A 24 3.25 -20.76 -8.16
CA LEU A 24 2.48 -21.99 -8.35
C LEU A 24 3.33 -23.20 -7.93
N PRO A 25 2.97 -23.84 -6.83
CA PRO A 25 3.60 -25.04 -6.32
C PRO A 25 3.58 -26.19 -7.31
N GLY A 26 4.67 -26.97 -7.30
CA GLY A 26 4.90 -28.05 -8.28
C GLY A 26 5.30 -27.56 -9.67
N LYS A 27 5.09 -26.28 -10.01
CA LYS A 27 5.56 -25.70 -11.27
C LYS A 27 7.04 -25.40 -11.18
N GLN A 28 7.83 -26.02 -12.05
CA GLN A 28 9.26 -25.71 -12.15
C GLN A 28 9.48 -24.37 -12.86
N LEU A 29 10.53 -23.65 -12.44
CA LEU A 29 10.90 -22.35 -12.98
C LEU A 29 11.07 -22.35 -14.52
N THR A 30 11.57 -23.44 -15.10
CA THR A 30 11.76 -23.61 -16.56
C THR A 30 10.47 -23.49 -17.38
N PHE A 31 9.31 -23.78 -16.78
CA PHE A 31 8.00 -23.67 -17.42
C PHE A 31 7.31 -22.32 -17.15
N VAL A 32 7.94 -21.42 -16.40
CA VAL A 32 7.39 -20.10 -16.09
C VAL A 32 7.75 -19.13 -17.20
N ARG A 33 6.72 -18.60 -17.88
CA ARG A 33 6.86 -17.48 -18.82
C ARG A 33 6.14 -16.28 -18.23
N HIS A 34 6.88 -15.23 -17.88
CA HIS A 34 6.30 -14.00 -17.37
C HIS A 34 5.97 -13.07 -18.55
N GLN A 35 4.73 -12.58 -18.63
CA GLN A 35 4.27 -11.78 -19.76
C GLN A 35 4.28 -10.28 -19.44
N HIS A 36 4.40 -9.45 -20.48
CA HIS A 36 4.25 -8.00 -20.34
C HIS A 36 2.82 -7.62 -19.89
N HIS A 37 2.74 -6.77 -18.87
CA HIS A 37 1.49 -6.13 -18.44
C HIS A 37 1.33 -4.78 -19.14
N TRP A 38 0.72 -4.75 -20.32
CA TRP A 38 0.58 -3.55 -21.14
C TRP A 38 -0.57 -2.66 -20.67
N ARG A 39 -0.28 -1.39 -20.41
CA ARG A 39 -1.26 -0.35 -20.12
C ARG A 39 -1.22 0.76 -21.15
N GLU A 40 -2.38 1.03 -21.75
CA GLU A 40 -2.57 2.18 -22.62
C GLU A 40 -2.55 3.47 -21.80
N GLY A 41 -1.91 4.54 -22.28
CA GLY A 41 -2.12 5.83 -21.63
C GLY A 41 -1.04 6.90 -21.77
N ASN A 42 -1.03 7.78 -20.77
CA ASN A 42 -0.29 9.05 -20.67
C ASN A 42 1.22 8.83 -20.54
N LEU A 43 1.86 8.42 -21.63
CA LEU A 43 3.30 8.22 -21.70
C LEU A 43 4.06 9.54 -21.48
N PRO A 44 5.24 9.54 -20.84
CA PRO A 44 6.09 10.74 -20.81
C PRO A 44 6.41 11.27 -22.21
N SER A 45 6.63 12.58 -22.33
CA SER A 45 6.79 13.25 -23.63
C SER A 45 7.97 12.78 -24.48
N ASN A 46 8.95 12.16 -23.83
CA ASN A 46 10.16 11.59 -24.43
C ASN A 46 10.05 10.09 -24.73
N SER A 47 8.86 9.48 -24.63
CA SER A 47 8.66 8.04 -24.82
C SER A 47 8.87 7.61 -26.27
N LYS A 48 9.69 6.57 -26.47
CA LYS A 48 10.01 5.99 -27.78
C LYS A 48 9.62 4.53 -27.83
N CYS A 49 8.94 4.15 -28.91
CA CYS A 49 8.51 2.78 -29.14
C CYS A 49 9.72 1.83 -29.19
N ALA A 50 9.65 0.74 -28.43
CA ALA A 50 10.70 -0.27 -28.36
C ALA A 50 10.97 -0.95 -29.71
N LEU A 51 9.95 -1.09 -30.57
CA LEU A 51 10.05 -1.70 -31.89
C LEU A 51 10.59 -0.73 -32.95
N CYS A 52 9.85 0.35 -33.26
CA CYS A 52 10.19 1.24 -34.38
C CYS A 52 11.10 2.42 -34.01
N LYS A 53 11.41 2.60 -32.72
CA LYS A 53 12.23 3.69 -32.14
C LYS A 53 11.70 5.12 -32.33
N LYS A 54 10.52 5.29 -32.93
CA LYS A 54 9.83 6.58 -33.07
C LYS A 54 9.06 6.96 -31.79
N THR A 55 8.74 8.24 -31.64
CA THR A 55 7.94 8.75 -30.52
C THR A 55 6.55 8.11 -30.51
N CYS A 56 6.09 7.66 -29.34
CA CYS A 56 4.81 6.97 -29.18
C CYS A 56 3.85 7.65 -28.18
N TRP A 57 4.10 8.93 -27.91
CA TRP A 57 3.35 9.79 -27.00
C TRP A 57 2.56 10.87 -27.77
N THR A 58 1.46 11.37 -27.20
CA THR A 58 0.75 12.58 -27.66
C THR A 58 0.10 13.34 -26.49
N THR A 59 0.06 14.67 -26.58
CA THR A 59 -0.66 15.55 -25.62
C THR A 59 -2.17 15.58 -25.86
N GLU A 60 -2.63 15.20 -27.05
CA GLU A 60 -4.03 15.37 -27.46
C GLU A 60 -4.95 14.26 -26.93
N CYS A 61 -4.41 13.05 -26.75
CA CYS A 61 -5.15 11.88 -26.32
C CYS A 61 -4.26 10.85 -25.63
N LEU A 62 -4.88 9.85 -24.99
CA LEU A 62 -4.16 8.67 -24.52
C LEU A 62 -3.70 7.88 -25.75
N SER A 63 -2.40 7.66 -25.88
CA SER A 63 -1.82 6.92 -27.01
C SER A 63 -0.57 6.19 -26.58
N GLY A 64 -0.38 5.01 -27.17
CA GLY A 64 0.75 4.14 -26.88
C GLY A 64 0.51 3.33 -25.61
N TYR A 65 1.36 2.32 -25.46
CA TYR A 65 1.33 1.37 -24.36
C TYR A 65 2.62 1.44 -23.56
N ARG A 66 2.53 1.21 -22.26
CA ARG A 66 3.65 1.00 -21.35
C ARG A 66 3.50 -0.33 -20.64
N CYS A 67 4.57 -1.10 -20.54
CA CYS A 67 4.60 -2.27 -19.68
C CYS A 67 4.83 -1.83 -18.23
N GLU A 68 3.94 -2.25 -17.32
CA GLU A 68 4.02 -1.91 -15.88
C GLU A 68 5.13 -2.67 -15.13
N TRP A 69 5.74 -3.67 -15.76
CA TRP A 69 6.87 -4.43 -15.19
C TRP A 69 8.21 -3.83 -15.61
N CYS A 70 8.50 -3.80 -16.91
CA CYS A 70 9.80 -3.36 -17.42
C CYS A 70 9.85 -1.89 -17.86
N GLY A 71 8.72 -1.19 -17.85
CA GLY A 71 8.62 0.21 -18.29
C GLY A 71 8.74 0.42 -19.81
N MET A 72 8.86 -0.66 -20.60
CA MET A 72 8.95 -0.59 -22.06
C MET A 72 7.73 0.12 -22.63
N THR A 73 7.93 0.98 -23.64
CA THR A 73 6.83 1.67 -24.32
C THR A 73 6.71 1.25 -25.78
N SER A 74 5.50 1.29 -26.34
CA SER A 74 5.23 0.88 -27.72
C SER A 74 4.02 1.61 -28.31
N HIS A 75 3.93 1.71 -29.64
CA HIS A 75 2.67 2.11 -30.28
C HIS A 75 1.62 0.99 -30.16
N ALA A 76 0.35 1.36 -30.25
CA ALA A 76 -0.78 0.43 -30.26
C ALA A 76 -0.63 -0.67 -31.33
N SER A 77 -0.17 -0.33 -32.53
CA SER A 77 0.06 -1.32 -33.59
C SER A 77 1.37 -2.11 -33.44
N CYS A 78 2.33 -1.60 -32.68
CA CYS A 78 3.65 -2.21 -32.56
C CYS A 78 3.72 -3.26 -31.45
N HIS A 79 2.93 -3.12 -30.38
CA HIS A 79 3.06 -3.97 -29.19
C HIS A 79 2.79 -5.45 -29.48
N THR A 80 1.89 -5.77 -30.42
CA THR A 80 1.58 -7.15 -30.84
C THR A 80 2.74 -7.86 -31.55
N SER A 81 3.71 -7.10 -32.07
CA SER A 81 4.93 -7.62 -32.71
C SER A 81 6.12 -7.69 -31.74
N ILE A 82 5.95 -7.25 -30.49
CA ILE A 82 6.97 -7.38 -29.45
C ILE A 82 6.84 -8.78 -28.84
N ASN A 83 7.97 -9.37 -28.44
CA ASN A 83 7.96 -10.62 -27.68
C ASN A 83 7.02 -10.49 -26.47
N SER A 84 6.15 -11.46 -26.26
CA SER A 84 5.21 -11.47 -25.13
C SER A 84 5.91 -11.58 -23.77
N GLU A 85 7.12 -12.15 -23.73
CA GLU A 85 7.87 -12.38 -22.49
C GLU A 85 8.57 -11.13 -21.98
N CYS A 86 8.29 -10.78 -20.72
CA CYS A 86 8.86 -9.65 -20.01
C CYS A 86 9.99 -10.09 -19.09
N THR A 87 11.14 -9.43 -19.21
CA THR A 87 12.32 -9.68 -18.36
C THR A 87 12.49 -8.66 -17.24
N PHE A 88 11.46 -7.87 -16.90
CA PHE A 88 11.54 -6.75 -15.93
C PHE A 88 12.49 -5.60 -16.33
N GLY A 89 13.14 -5.68 -17.50
CA GLY A 89 13.93 -4.59 -18.07
C GLY A 89 15.16 -4.28 -17.24
N ILE A 90 15.45 -3.00 -17.01
CA ILE A 90 16.66 -2.59 -16.27
C ILE A 90 16.67 -3.05 -14.82
N LEU A 91 15.50 -3.36 -14.24
CA LEU A 91 15.39 -3.79 -12.86
C LEU A 91 15.55 -5.31 -12.68
N GLU A 92 15.70 -6.07 -13.77
CA GLU A 92 15.87 -7.52 -13.76
C GLU A 92 16.84 -8.05 -12.68
N PRO A 93 18.05 -7.47 -12.50
CA PRO A 93 19.02 -8.01 -11.55
C PRO A 93 18.57 -7.95 -10.09
N ILE A 94 17.61 -7.07 -9.77
CA ILE A 94 17.16 -6.79 -8.41
C ILE A 94 15.66 -6.99 -8.20
N TYR A 95 14.94 -7.46 -9.21
CA TYR A 95 13.49 -7.63 -9.14
C TYR A 95 13.14 -8.91 -8.38
N LEU A 96 12.15 -8.87 -7.49
CA LEU A 96 11.55 -10.07 -6.91
C LEU A 96 10.41 -10.54 -7.84
N PRO A 97 10.61 -11.63 -8.60
CA PRO A 97 9.65 -12.00 -9.62
C PRO A 97 8.31 -12.40 -9.00
N PRO A 98 7.16 -12.01 -9.57
CA PRO A 98 5.85 -12.36 -9.00
C PRO A 98 5.64 -13.87 -8.84
N HIS A 99 6.24 -14.68 -9.71
CA HIS A 99 6.12 -16.15 -9.67
C HIS A 99 6.98 -16.81 -8.58
N ALA A 100 7.81 -16.04 -7.87
CA ALA A 100 8.52 -16.48 -6.68
C ALA A 100 7.79 -16.10 -5.38
N VAL A 101 6.75 -15.26 -5.47
CA VAL A 101 6.04 -14.73 -4.31
C VAL A 101 4.66 -15.35 -4.20
N SER A 102 4.33 -15.72 -2.97
CA SER A 102 3.00 -16.13 -2.57
C SER A 102 2.50 -15.27 -1.45
N ILE A 103 1.20 -14.99 -1.50
CA ILE A 103 0.52 -14.24 -0.48
C ILE A 103 -0.59 -15.12 0.09
N PRO A 104 -0.80 -15.07 1.40
CA PRO A 104 -1.96 -15.67 2.03
C PRO A 104 -3.26 -15.25 1.34
N ARG A 105 -4.02 -16.19 0.77
CA ARG A 105 -5.32 -15.90 0.16
C ARG A 105 -6.34 -15.63 1.27
N THR A 106 -6.61 -14.36 1.54
CA THR A 106 -7.47 -13.92 2.62
C THR A 106 -8.35 -12.77 2.14
N GLU A 107 -9.47 -12.52 2.81
CA GLU A 107 -10.31 -11.32 2.58
C GLU A 107 -9.62 -10.03 3.08
N VAL A 108 -8.41 -10.14 3.64
CA VAL A 108 -7.66 -9.00 4.17
C VAL A 108 -7.25 -8.10 3.00
N PRO A 109 -7.67 -6.81 3.02
CA PRO A 109 -7.30 -5.87 1.98
C PRO A 109 -5.78 -5.79 1.79
N MET A 110 -5.32 -5.63 0.55
CA MET A 110 -3.88 -5.59 0.25
C MET A 110 -3.17 -4.51 1.08
N GLU A 111 -3.81 -3.36 1.30
CA GLU A 111 -3.31 -2.26 2.12
C GLU A 111 -2.98 -2.72 3.56
N ALA A 112 -3.82 -3.59 4.12
CA ALA A 112 -3.61 -4.16 5.45
C ALA A 112 -2.47 -5.19 5.48
N ILE A 113 -2.16 -5.84 4.35
CA ILE A 113 -1.04 -6.79 4.20
C ILE A 113 0.28 -6.03 4.05
N ILE A 114 0.34 -5.00 3.20
CA ILE A 114 1.54 -4.19 2.96
C ILE A 114 1.74 -3.06 3.99
N GLY A 115 0.88 -2.97 5.00
CA GLY A 115 0.98 -1.98 6.08
C GLY A 115 0.68 -0.53 5.65
N VAL A 116 -0.12 -0.33 4.60
CA VAL A 116 -0.57 1.00 4.20
C VAL A 116 -1.75 1.42 5.09
N GLN A 117 -1.52 2.40 5.96
CA GLN A 117 -2.62 3.07 6.67
C GLN A 117 -3.32 4.05 5.72
N VAL A 118 -4.48 3.64 5.18
CA VAL A 118 -5.39 4.60 4.56
C VAL A 118 -5.99 5.45 5.68
N ARG A 119 -5.54 6.70 5.81
CA ARG A 119 -6.35 7.70 6.52
C ARG A 119 -7.69 7.76 5.80
N ARG A 120 -8.73 7.10 6.34
CA ARG A 120 -10.10 7.32 5.91
C ARG A 120 -10.33 8.82 6.04
N LYS A 121 -10.45 9.51 4.90
CA LYS A 121 -11.08 10.83 4.87
C LYS A 121 -12.56 10.59 5.16
N ASP A 122 -12.88 10.43 6.44
CA ASP A 122 -14.23 10.56 6.94
C ASP A 122 -14.62 12.04 6.74
N THR A 123 -15.13 12.38 5.56
CA THR A 123 -15.89 13.62 5.21
C THR A 123 -15.95 13.80 3.69
N LEU A 124 -16.56 12.86 2.97
CA LEU A 124 -17.18 13.18 1.68
C LEU A 124 -18.53 12.49 1.64
N SER A 125 -19.56 13.22 2.07
CA SER A 125 -20.90 12.96 1.57
C SER A 125 -20.82 12.96 0.03
N PRO A 126 -21.50 12.03 -0.67
CA PRO A 126 -21.55 12.09 -2.12
C PRO A 126 -22.31 13.37 -2.51
N ARG A 127 -21.58 14.42 -2.89
CA ARG A 127 -22.17 15.53 -3.61
C ARG A 127 -22.61 15.01 -4.97
N SER A 128 -23.90 15.17 -5.25
CA SER A 128 -24.52 14.81 -6.52
C SER A 128 -23.85 15.57 -7.66
N THR A 129 -23.33 14.84 -8.66
CA THR A 129 -22.73 15.40 -9.89
C THR A 129 -23.80 15.85 -10.89
N SER A 130 -24.82 16.60 -10.44
CA SER A 130 -25.79 17.24 -11.35
C SER A 130 -25.97 18.73 -11.13
N GLU A 131 -25.13 19.38 -10.31
CA GLU A 131 -25.16 20.84 -10.13
C GLU A 131 -23.99 21.59 -10.80
N GLU A 132 -23.06 20.91 -11.49
CA GLU A 132 -21.89 21.59 -12.12
C GLU A 132 -21.84 21.58 -13.66
N PHE A 133 -22.90 21.13 -14.34
CA PHE A 133 -23.11 21.47 -15.76
C PHE A 133 -24.41 22.27 -15.94
N SER A 134 -24.48 23.39 -15.23
CA SER A 134 -25.28 24.54 -15.61
C SER A 134 -24.65 25.81 -15.04
N SER A 135 -23.36 26.03 -15.30
CA SER A 135 -22.73 27.35 -15.15
C SER A 135 -23.17 28.22 -16.33
N GLY A 136 -24.32 28.87 -16.15
CA GLY A 136 -24.91 29.80 -17.09
C GLY A 136 -26.25 30.34 -16.61
N ASP A 137 -26.24 30.91 -15.40
CA ASP A 137 -27.28 31.81 -14.85
C ASP A 137 -28.55 31.17 -14.26
N ALA A 138 -28.56 30.97 -12.94
CA ALA A 138 -29.77 30.79 -12.16
C ALA A 138 -29.57 31.31 -10.73
N GLY A 139 -29.23 32.59 -10.61
CA GLY A 139 -29.24 33.33 -9.36
C GLY A 139 -30.33 34.39 -9.37
N ARG A 140 -31.60 33.98 -9.26
CA ARG A 140 -32.77 34.70 -8.69
C ARG A 140 -34.07 34.30 -9.39
N TYR A 141 -34.76 33.31 -8.83
CA TYR A 141 -36.22 33.32 -8.81
C TYR A 141 -36.65 32.93 -7.40
N ARG A 142 -36.61 33.95 -6.54
CA ARG A 142 -37.48 34.06 -5.38
C ARG A 142 -38.31 35.32 -5.63
N ASP A 143 -39.60 35.20 -5.37
CA ASP A 143 -40.68 36.17 -5.61
C ASP A 143 -40.27 37.65 -5.51
N SER A 144 -40.64 38.44 -6.52
CA SER A 144 -41.44 39.68 -6.37
C SER A 144 -41.27 40.67 -7.53
N GLU A 145 -42.39 41.36 -7.73
CA GLU A 145 -42.76 42.47 -8.59
C GLU A 145 -41.70 43.52 -9.01
N ASP A 146 -41.92 44.04 -10.21
CA ASP A 146 -41.88 45.45 -10.61
C ASP A 146 -40.61 46.13 -11.20
N TYR A 147 -40.92 47.04 -12.15
CA TYR A 147 -40.12 48.09 -12.83
C TYR A 147 -39.26 47.79 -14.08
N ALA A 148 -39.93 47.91 -15.23
CA ALA A 148 -39.71 48.87 -16.33
C ALA A 148 -38.30 49.40 -16.73
N GLN A 149 -38.06 49.28 -18.06
CA GLN A 149 -37.37 50.19 -19.00
C GLN A 149 -35.84 50.38 -18.86
N THR A 150 -35.02 50.14 -19.88
CA THR A 150 -34.88 51.03 -21.06
C THR A 150 -33.97 50.42 -22.16
N HIS A 151 -34.25 50.81 -23.42
CA HIS A 151 -33.46 50.71 -24.67
C HIS A 151 -33.82 49.60 -25.71
N PRO A 152 -33.81 49.95 -27.03
CA PRO A 152 -34.67 49.33 -28.03
C PRO A 152 -33.99 48.21 -28.84
N PRO A 153 -34.74 47.21 -29.37
CA PRO A 153 -34.16 46.18 -30.21
C PRO A 153 -34.24 46.53 -31.70
N THR A 154 -33.18 46.21 -32.43
CA THR A 154 -33.15 46.13 -33.89
C THR A 154 -33.96 44.92 -34.40
N ARG A 155 -34.58 45.07 -35.58
CA ARG A 155 -35.71 44.25 -36.08
C ARG A 155 -35.42 42.80 -36.46
N ASP A 156 -34.16 42.35 -36.50
CA ASP A 156 -33.81 41.01 -37.02
C ASP A 156 -33.69 39.90 -35.96
N SER A 157 -33.83 40.20 -34.66
CA SER A 157 -33.71 39.17 -33.60
C SER A 157 -35.02 38.51 -33.15
N ARG A 158 -36.15 38.84 -33.79
CA ARG A 158 -37.49 38.36 -33.35
C ARG A 158 -37.91 37.02 -33.94
N GLN A 159 -37.40 36.62 -35.10
CA GLN A 159 -37.78 35.34 -35.71
C GLN A 159 -36.97 34.15 -35.15
N ASP A 160 -35.66 34.30 -34.91
CA ASP A 160 -34.84 33.21 -34.35
C ASP A 160 -35.14 32.90 -32.87
N LYS A 161 -35.59 33.89 -32.09
CA LYS A 161 -36.04 33.65 -30.70
C LYS A 161 -37.42 33.01 -30.60
N GLN A 162 -38.28 33.16 -31.61
CA GLN A 162 -39.61 32.53 -31.61
C GLN A 162 -39.54 31.04 -31.96
N ASN A 163 -38.68 30.63 -32.90
CA ASN A 163 -38.51 29.22 -33.25
C ASN A 163 -37.86 28.41 -32.11
N LYS A 164 -36.82 28.94 -31.45
CA LYS A 164 -36.19 28.27 -30.28
C LYS A 164 -37.13 28.11 -29.09
N ASN A 165 -38.00 29.10 -28.81
CA ASN A 165 -38.98 29.01 -27.72
C ASN A 165 -40.14 28.04 -28.01
N GLN A 166 -40.37 27.68 -29.28
CA GLN A 166 -41.39 26.70 -29.67
C GLN A 166 -40.84 25.26 -29.56
N GLU A 167 -39.58 25.04 -29.94
CA GLU A 167 -38.89 23.74 -29.80
C GLU A 167 -38.66 23.36 -28.32
N GLU A 168 -38.28 24.30 -27.45
CA GLU A 168 -38.18 24.05 -25.99
C GLU A 168 -39.53 23.69 -25.33
N ARG A 169 -40.66 23.98 -25.99
CA ARG A 169 -42.01 23.70 -25.46
C ARG A 169 -42.47 22.26 -25.71
N ASP A 170 -41.81 21.55 -26.63
CA ASP A 170 -42.16 20.19 -27.07
C ASP A 170 -41.20 19.11 -26.55
N GLU A 171 -40.14 19.48 -25.82
CA GLU A 171 -39.23 18.55 -25.15
C GLU A 171 -39.55 18.41 -23.65
N GLU A 172 -39.27 17.23 -23.09
CA GLU A 172 -39.42 16.94 -21.67
C GLU A 172 -38.12 16.36 -21.12
N ALA A 173 -37.63 16.92 -20.01
CA ALA A 173 -36.47 16.44 -19.30
C ALA A 173 -36.87 15.40 -18.24
N ILE A 174 -36.42 14.15 -18.41
CA ILE A 174 -36.78 13.00 -17.55
C ILE A 174 -35.56 12.56 -16.74
N LYS A 175 -35.76 12.30 -15.44
CA LYS A 175 -34.73 11.68 -14.60
C LYS A 175 -34.74 10.16 -14.76
N VAL A 176 -33.61 9.57 -15.13
CA VAL A 176 -33.44 8.13 -15.28
C VAL A 176 -32.57 7.59 -14.16
N TYR A 177 -33.09 6.61 -13.44
CA TYR A 177 -32.42 5.85 -12.40
C TYR A 177 -32.13 4.44 -12.92
N ASP A 178 -30.92 3.91 -12.77
CA ASP A 178 -30.56 2.55 -13.24
C ASP A 178 -30.91 1.42 -12.26
N GLY A 179 -31.55 1.76 -11.14
CA GLY A 179 -32.00 0.79 -10.15
C GLY A 179 -32.26 1.40 -8.77
N ASN A 180 -32.63 0.57 -7.78
CA ASN A 180 -33.01 1.02 -6.44
C ASN A 180 -31.88 1.74 -5.70
N ASN A 181 -30.63 1.32 -5.92
CA ASN A 181 -29.47 1.92 -5.28
C ASN A 181 -29.24 3.37 -5.76
N SER A 182 -29.39 3.60 -7.06
CA SER A 182 -29.31 4.93 -7.66
C SER A 182 -30.36 5.88 -7.10
N LEU A 183 -31.59 5.40 -6.86
CA LEU A 183 -32.64 6.17 -6.19
C LEU A 183 -32.29 6.49 -4.74
N ARG A 184 -31.89 5.49 -3.93
CA ARG A 184 -31.48 5.66 -2.52
C ARG A 184 -30.37 6.70 -2.39
N ARG A 185 -29.40 6.67 -3.32
CA ARG A 185 -28.24 7.57 -3.37
C ARG A 185 -28.51 8.89 -4.09
N ARG A 186 -29.69 9.06 -4.69
CA ARG A 186 -30.08 10.22 -5.53
C ARG A 186 -29.13 10.47 -6.71
N ILE A 187 -28.61 9.39 -7.29
CA ILE A 187 -27.78 9.40 -8.50
C ILE A 187 -28.71 9.11 -9.69
N PHE A 188 -28.80 10.02 -10.65
CA PHE A 188 -29.61 9.87 -11.85
C PHE A 188 -28.93 10.53 -13.04
N ARG A 189 -29.31 10.11 -14.24
CA ARG A 189 -28.99 10.82 -15.49
C ARG A 189 -30.24 11.55 -15.98
N ILE A 190 -30.07 12.69 -16.63
CA ILE A 190 -31.18 13.42 -17.26
C ILE A 190 -31.13 13.11 -18.75
N ILE A 191 -32.26 12.66 -19.31
CA ILE A 191 -32.47 12.58 -20.75
C ILE A 191 -33.46 13.66 -21.17
N VAL A 192 -33.31 14.17 -22.39
CA VAL A 192 -34.21 15.17 -22.98
C VAL A 192 -34.81 14.55 -24.23
N VAL A 193 -36.12 14.30 -24.18
CA VAL A 193 -36.88 13.63 -25.25
C VAL A 193 -38.07 14.48 -25.67
N PRO A 194 -38.50 14.45 -26.94
CA PRO A 194 -39.78 15.02 -27.34
C PRO A 194 -40.94 14.43 -26.52
N ARG A 195 -41.96 15.23 -26.19
CA ARG A 195 -43.15 14.79 -25.43
C ARG A 195 -43.94 13.68 -26.11
N GLN A 196 -43.86 13.60 -27.43
CA GLN A 196 -44.49 12.56 -28.25
C GLN A 196 -43.51 11.43 -28.63
N ALA A 197 -42.32 11.36 -28.00
CA ALA A 197 -41.33 10.36 -28.32
C ALA A 197 -41.85 8.94 -28.07
N PRO A 198 -41.68 8.01 -29.02
CA PRO A 198 -42.05 6.61 -28.83
C PRO A 198 -41.13 5.95 -27.78
N LEU A 199 -41.60 4.88 -27.15
CA LEU A 199 -40.92 4.22 -26.04
C LEU A 199 -39.49 3.81 -26.40
N ARG A 200 -39.30 3.30 -27.63
CA ARG A 200 -37.98 2.89 -28.15
C ARG A 200 -36.97 4.04 -28.15
N GLN A 201 -37.39 5.26 -28.46
CA GLN A 201 -36.52 6.44 -28.45
C GLN A 201 -36.12 6.80 -27.02
N VAL A 202 -37.08 6.81 -26.09
CA VAL A 202 -36.83 7.10 -24.66
C VAL A 202 -35.88 6.06 -24.06
N LEU A 203 -36.11 4.77 -24.34
CA LEU A 203 -35.26 3.67 -23.89
C LEU A 203 -33.85 3.76 -24.48
N THR A 204 -33.71 4.06 -25.77
CA THR A 204 -32.40 4.20 -26.42
C THR A 204 -31.60 5.35 -25.82
N GLN A 205 -32.24 6.49 -25.54
CA GLN A 205 -31.57 7.60 -24.88
C GLN A 205 -31.19 7.28 -23.44
N ALA A 206 -32.05 6.58 -22.69
CA ALA A 206 -31.74 6.11 -21.34
C ALA A 206 -30.52 5.18 -21.34
N LEU A 207 -30.47 4.18 -22.23
CA LEU A 207 -29.33 3.26 -22.36
C LEU A 207 -28.03 4.00 -22.70
N ARG A 208 -28.09 4.96 -23.64
CA ARG A 208 -26.94 5.81 -23.99
C ARG A 208 -26.46 6.65 -22.81
N ALA A 209 -27.36 7.21 -22.01
CA ALA A 209 -27.02 8.02 -20.85
C ALA A 209 -26.26 7.23 -19.77
N PHE A 210 -26.41 5.90 -19.75
CA PHE A 210 -25.68 4.98 -18.88
C PHE A 210 -24.59 4.18 -19.60
N HIS A 211 -24.27 4.51 -20.86
CA HIS A 211 -23.27 3.82 -21.68
C HIS A 211 -23.51 2.30 -21.84
N ILE A 212 -24.77 1.86 -21.83
CA ILE A 212 -25.15 0.45 -22.01
C ILE A 212 -25.23 0.14 -23.51
N THR A 213 -24.40 -0.80 -23.99
CA THR A 213 -24.31 -1.21 -25.41
C THR A 213 -25.03 -2.52 -25.74
N LYS A 214 -25.68 -3.15 -24.74
CA LYS A 214 -26.46 -4.38 -24.91
C LYS A 214 -27.73 -4.17 -25.75
N ASP A 215 -28.33 -5.26 -26.21
CA ASP A 215 -29.60 -5.22 -26.95
C ASP A 215 -30.68 -4.48 -26.14
N PRO A 216 -31.27 -3.38 -26.66
CA PRO A 216 -32.34 -2.66 -25.99
C PRO A 216 -33.54 -3.54 -25.59
N ASN A 217 -33.77 -4.67 -26.28
CA ASN A 217 -34.86 -5.59 -25.93
C ASN A 217 -34.69 -6.24 -24.56
N SER A 218 -33.47 -6.31 -24.01
CA SER A 218 -33.21 -6.82 -22.67
C SER A 218 -33.64 -5.84 -21.56
N PHE A 219 -34.09 -4.63 -21.91
CA PHE A 219 -34.42 -3.57 -20.96
C PHE A 219 -35.85 -3.06 -21.15
N HIS A 220 -36.36 -2.43 -20.11
CA HIS A 220 -37.63 -1.70 -20.13
C HIS A 220 -37.56 -0.50 -19.18
N LEU A 221 -38.50 0.43 -19.34
CA LEU A 221 -38.62 1.59 -18.46
C LEU A 221 -39.87 1.44 -17.59
N THR A 222 -39.76 1.74 -16.30
CA THR A 222 -40.90 1.81 -15.38
C THR A 222 -41.02 3.21 -14.78
N ASP A 223 -42.25 3.61 -14.50
CA ASP A 223 -42.54 4.90 -13.89
C ASP A 223 -42.18 4.88 -12.39
N LEU A 224 -41.28 5.79 -11.97
CA LEU A 224 -40.82 5.87 -10.58
C LEU A 224 -41.93 6.32 -9.61
N TYR A 225 -42.88 7.13 -10.08
CA TYR A 225 -43.92 7.71 -9.24
C TYR A 225 -45.22 6.92 -9.26
N SER A 226 -45.33 5.91 -10.12
CA SER A 226 -46.41 4.93 -10.08
C SER A 226 -46.32 4.06 -8.81
N PRO A 227 -47.43 3.79 -8.11
CA PRO A 227 -47.44 2.94 -6.92
C PRO A 227 -47.01 1.48 -7.20
N ASP A 228 -47.20 1.00 -8.44
CA ASP A 228 -46.91 -0.38 -8.85
C ASP A 228 -45.69 -0.51 -9.78
N GLU A 229 -44.84 0.53 -9.90
CA GLU A 229 -43.76 0.60 -10.90
C GLU A 229 -44.23 0.22 -12.31
N ALA A 230 -45.33 0.83 -12.77
CA ALA A 230 -45.94 0.50 -14.05
C ALA A 230 -44.94 0.63 -15.22
N VAL A 231 -44.91 -0.39 -16.08
CA VAL A 231 -44.09 -0.40 -17.30
C VAL A 231 -44.60 0.64 -18.28
N MET A 232 -43.71 1.46 -18.83
CA MET A 232 -44.06 2.44 -19.85
C MET A 232 -44.51 1.73 -21.14
N GLN A 233 -45.57 2.24 -21.76
CA GLN A 233 -46.16 1.67 -22.97
C GLN A 233 -46.42 2.76 -24.02
N ASP A 234 -46.28 2.39 -25.29
CA ASP A 234 -46.69 3.21 -26.44
C ASP A 234 -48.24 3.35 -26.47
N PRO A 235 -48.81 4.38 -27.12
CA PRO A 235 -48.20 5.29 -28.11
C PRO A 235 -47.60 6.59 -27.54
N THR A 236 -47.92 6.98 -26.30
CA THR A 236 -47.50 8.27 -25.71
C THR A 236 -46.86 8.07 -24.32
N PRO A 237 -45.71 7.40 -24.23
CA PRO A 237 -45.15 6.94 -22.97
C PRO A 237 -44.70 8.09 -22.05
N VAL A 238 -44.24 9.21 -22.60
CA VAL A 238 -43.77 10.38 -21.82
C VAL A 238 -44.93 11.15 -21.18
N LEU A 239 -46.04 11.30 -21.91
CA LEU A 239 -47.23 12.01 -21.42
C LEU A 239 -47.96 11.23 -20.32
N ASN A 240 -47.86 9.91 -20.34
CA ASN A 240 -48.52 9.02 -19.38
C ASN A 240 -47.76 8.85 -18.05
N LEU A 241 -46.60 9.49 -17.89
CA LEU A 241 -45.83 9.43 -16.64
C LEU A 241 -46.55 10.18 -15.52
N HIS A 242 -46.55 9.58 -14.32
CA HIS A 242 -47.06 10.20 -13.11
C HIS A 242 -46.22 11.42 -12.76
N ARG A 243 -46.88 12.51 -12.38
CA ARG A 243 -46.23 13.76 -11.99
C ARG A 243 -46.42 14.00 -10.50
N LYS A 244 -45.34 14.38 -9.81
CA LYS A 244 -45.39 14.89 -8.43
C LYS A 244 -45.18 16.39 -8.46
N GLU A 245 -46.00 17.12 -7.70
CA GLU A 245 -45.94 18.58 -7.63
C GLU A 245 -44.51 19.05 -7.26
N GLY A 246 -43.97 19.99 -8.04
CA GLY A 246 -42.60 20.50 -7.88
C GLY A 246 -41.47 19.53 -8.28
N LYS A 247 -41.76 18.37 -8.90
CA LYS A 247 -40.75 17.39 -9.31
C LYS A 247 -40.83 17.06 -10.80
N ARG A 248 -39.65 16.89 -11.42
CA ARG A 248 -39.53 16.41 -12.81
C ARG A 248 -39.99 14.96 -12.93
N PRO A 249 -40.55 14.52 -14.08
CA PRO A 249 -40.82 13.11 -14.35
C PRO A 249 -39.57 12.25 -14.14
N ALA A 250 -39.77 11.03 -13.64
CA ALA A 250 -38.69 10.14 -13.32
C ALA A 250 -39.05 8.68 -13.63
N VAL A 251 -38.07 7.94 -14.12
CA VAL A 251 -38.23 6.55 -14.56
C VAL A 251 -37.09 5.70 -14.03
N PHE A 252 -37.35 4.41 -13.84
CA PHE A 252 -36.31 3.41 -13.71
C PHE A 252 -35.99 2.80 -15.07
N LEU A 253 -34.71 2.60 -15.34
CA LEU A 253 -34.23 1.64 -16.32
C LEU A 253 -34.12 0.28 -15.62
N ARG A 254 -34.85 -0.72 -16.12
CA ARG A 254 -34.95 -2.06 -15.55
C ARG A 254 -34.51 -3.12 -16.55
N PHE A 255 -33.79 -4.12 -16.06
CA PHE A 255 -33.52 -5.35 -16.82
C PHE A 255 -34.80 -6.20 -16.91
N ARG A 256 -35.10 -6.79 -18.07
CA ARG A 256 -36.29 -7.65 -18.25
C ARG A 256 -36.04 -9.01 -17.60
N ASP A 257 -36.75 -9.26 -16.50
CA ASP A 257 -36.67 -10.50 -15.73
C ASP A 257 -37.56 -11.62 -16.31
N ARG A 258 -38.71 -11.27 -16.91
CA ARG A 258 -39.82 -12.20 -17.13
C ARG A 258 -39.76 -13.11 -18.37
N ASP A 259 -38.83 -12.88 -19.29
CA ASP A 259 -38.75 -13.67 -20.54
C ASP A 259 -37.45 -14.46 -20.71
N ASN A 260 -36.47 -14.30 -19.80
CA ASN A 260 -35.16 -14.94 -19.87
C ASN A 260 -34.86 -15.68 -18.56
N ASP A 261 -35.32 -16.92 -18.47
CA ASP A 261 -34.84 -17.89 -17.47
C ASP A 261 -33.39 -18.31 -17.71
N ALA A 262 -32.76 -17.82 -18.78
CA ALA A 262 -31.37 -18.04 -19.11
C ALA A 262 -30.68 -16.76 -19.61
N GLY A 263 -29.36 -16.73 -19.47
CA GLY A 263 -28.48 -15.69 -19.96
C GLY A 263 -27.03 -16.16 -19.96
N GLU A 264 -26.10 -15.22 -19.96
CA GLU A 264 -24.67 -15.50 -19.97
C GLU A 264 -23.96 -14.72 -18.88
N VAL A 265 -22.98 -15.35 -18.24
CA VAL A 265 -22.09 -14.70 -17.28
C VAL A 265 -20.64 -14.86 -17.71
N ARG A 266 -19.80 -13.88 -17.34
CA ARG A 266 -18.36 -13.94 -17.58
C ARG A 266 -17.66 -14.48 -16.35
N VAL A 267 -16.92 -15.57 -16.54
CA VAL A 267 -16.05 -16.16 -15.52
C VAL A 267 -14.61 -15.84 -15.87
N TYR A 268 -13.91 -15.22 -14.94
CA TYR A 268 -12.51 -14.83 -15.06
C TYR A 268 -11.64 -15.87 -14.36
N PRO A 269 -10.52 -16.28 -14.97
CA PRO A 269 -9.71 -17.38 -14.49
C PRO A 269 -8.79 -17.00 -13.33
N GLY A 270 -9.17 -16.06 -12.46
CA GLY A 270 -8.40 -15.67 -11.26
C GLY A 270 -6.88 -15.79 -11.42
N LYS A 271 -6.26 -16.66 -10.62
CA LYS A 271 -4.82 -17.00 -10.68
C LYS A 271 -4.51 -18.28 -11.47
N LEU A 272 -5.43 -18.72 -12.32
CA LEU A 272 -5.27 -19.89 -13.17
C LEU A 272 -4.45 -19.49 -14.40
N GLN A 273 -3.43 -20.27 -14.72
CA GLN A 273 -2.56 -20.00 -15.88
C GLN A 273 -3.21 -20.47 -17.18
N VAL A 274 -4.20 -19.71 -17.62
CA VAL A 274 -4.90 -19.93 -18.88
C VAL A 274 -4.59 -18.78 -19.85
N SER A 275 -4.69 -19.04 -21.15
CA SER A 275 -4.38 -18.05 -22.18
C SER A 275 -5.49 -17.00 -22.40
N GLN A 276 -6.69 -17.26 -21.89
CA GLN A 276 -7.87 -16.42 -22.08
C GLN A 276 -8.10 -15.50 -20.87
N ALA A 277 -8.49 -14.25 -21.10
CA ALA A 277 -8.76 -13.29 -20.01
C ALA A 277 -10.05 -13.62 -19.22
N TYR A 278 -11.03 -14.26 -19.88
CA TYR A 278 -12.27 -14.77 -19.30
C TYR A 278 -12.91 -15.74 -20.29
N CYS A 279 -13.84 -16.57 -19.80
CA CYS A 279 -14.77 -17.32 -20.64
C CYS A 279 -16.21 -16.88 -20.39
N THR A 280 -17.05 -16.99 -21.41
CA THR A 280 -18.50 -16.78 -21.26
C THR A 280 -19.17 -18.12 -21.02
N VAL A 281 -19.97 -18.21 -19.96
CA VAL A 281 -20.72 -19.40 -19.55
C VAL A 281 -22.21 -19.10 -19.63
N PRO A 282 -23.00 -19.88 -20.39
CA PRO A 282 -24.46 -19.80 -20.34
C PRO A 282 -24.96 -20.29 -18.98
N VAL A 283 -25.90 -19.55 -18.37
CA VAL A 283 -26.50 -19.88 -17.08
C VAL A 283 -28.01 -19.71 -17.15
N ASP A 284 -28.73 -20.50 -16.37
CA ASP A 284 -30.17 -20.40 -16.21
C ASP A 284 -30.60 -20.31 -14.73
N SER A 285 -31.90 -20.18 -14.50
CA SER A 285 -32.50 -20.12 -13.16
C SER A 285 -32.23 -21.37 -12.31
N ASN A 286 -31.77 -22.48 -12.89
CA ASN A 286 -31.45 -23.73 -12.19
C ASN A 286 -29.94 -23.96 -12.01
N THR A 287 -29.11 -23.30 -12.82
CA THR A 287 -27.65 -23.42 -12.81
C THR A 287 -27.12 -22.95 -11.47
N ASN A 288 -26.39 -23.82 -10.77
CA ASN A 288 -25.73 -23.48 -9.52
C ASN A 288 -24.25 -23.13 -9.74
N VAL A 289 -23.56 -22.71 -8.68
CA VAL A 289 -22.13 -22.35 -8.75
C VAL A 289 -21.24 -23.56 -9.09
N GLY A 290 -21.60 -24.78 -8.67
CA GLY A 290 -20.87 -25.99 -9.06
C GLY A 290 -20.93 -26.27 -10.57
N ASP A 291 -22.09 -26.08 -11.18
CA ASP A 291 -22.27 -26.19 -12.64
C ASP A 291 -21.44 -25.12 -13.37
N LEU A 292 -21.48 -23.87 -12.86
CA LEU A 292 -20.70 -22.75 -13.39
C LEU A 292 -19.19 -23.03 -13.35
N ILE A 293 -18.68 -23.56 -12.24
CA ILE A 293 -17.28 -23.94 -12.08
C ILE A 293 -16.89 -25.01 -13.10
N SER A 294 -17.72 -26.03 -13.26
CA SER A 294 -17.45 -27.16 -14.14
C SER A 294 -17.38 -26.74 -15.61
N ASP A 295 -18.33 -25.92 -16.09
CA ASP A 295 -18.31 -25.41 -17.47
C ASP A 295 -17.14 -24.43 -17.69
N ALA A 296 -16.83 -23.59 -16.70
CA ALA A 296 -15.68 -22.68 -16.78
C ALA A 296 -14.34 -23.44 -16.89
N LEU A 297 -14.13 -24.49 -16.09
CA LEU A 297 -12.91 -25.31 -16.16
C LEU A 297 -12.72 -25.93 -17.55
N ASN A 298 -13.79 -26.45 -18.14
CA ASN A 298 -13.77 -27.02 -19.49
C ASN A 298 -13.37 -25.95 -20.52
N ARG A 299 -14.02 -24.77 -20.50
CA ARG A 299 -13.72 -23.65 -21.42
C ARG A 299 -12.30 -23.09 -21.27
N PHE A 300 -11.72 -23.22 -20.08
CA PHE A 300 -10.35 -22.85 -19.80
C PHE A 300 -9.31 -23.92 -20.20
N GLY A 301 -9.74 -25.10 -20.65
CA GLY A 301 -8.86 -26.22 -20.99
C GLY A 301 -8.27 -26.91 -19.76
N LEU A 302 -8.97 -26.88 -18.62
CA LEU A 302 -8.59 -27.50 -17.35
C LEU A 302 -9.46 -28.73 -17.05
N GLU A 303 -9.72 -29.55 -18.07
CA GLU A 303 -10.65 -30.69 -18.01
C GLU A 303 -10.21 -31.78 -17.00
N ASP A 304 -8.91 -31.90 -16.71
CA ASP A 304 -8.35 -32.86 -15.76
C ASP A 304 -8.52 -32.44 -14.27
N SER A 305 -9.11 -31.27 -14.00
CA SER A 305 -9.20 -30.70 -12.66
C SER A 305 -10.58 -30.94 -12.02
N HIS A 306 -10.63 -31.29 -10.72
CA HIS A 306 -11.91 -31.52 -10.03
C HIS A 306 -12.57 -30.20 -9.64
N ALA A 307 -13.84 -30.01 -9.96
CA ALA A 307 -14.60 -28.80 -9.61
C ALA A 307 -14.58 -28.49 -8.10
N GLU A 308 -14.50 -29.51 -7.26
CA GLU A 308 -14.45 -29.38 -5.80
C GLU A 308 -13.20 -28.64 -5.31
N ASP A 309 -12.11 -28.66 -6.08
CA ASP A 309 -10.86 -27.97 -5.75
C ASP A 309 -10.95 -26.46 -6.01
N TYR A 310 -12.05 -25.99 -6.59
CA TYR A 310 -12.26 -24.60 -6.99
C TYR A 310 -13.44 -23.98 -6.25
N ARG A 311 -13.34 -22.67 -6.04
CA ARG A 311 -14.39 -21.77 -5.59
C ARG A 311 -14.65 -20.72 -6.65
N CYS A 312 -15.89 -20.26 -6.69
CA CYS A 312 -16.28 -19.09 -7.44
C CYS A 312 -16.48 -17.92 -6.48
N SER A 313 -16.05 -16.72 -6.85
CA SER A 313 -16.26 -15.51 -6.06
C SER A 313 -16.90 -14.44 -6.93
N GLU A 314 -17.89 -13.74 -6.40
CA GLU A 314 -18.40 -12.52 -7.02
C GLU A 314 -17.50 -11.34 -6.65
N VAL A 315 -17.18 -10.51 -7.62
CA VAL A 315 -16.41 -9.28 -7.42
C VAL A 315 -17.19 -8.10 -7.97
N LEU A 316 -17.53 -7.16 -7.09
CA LEU A 316 -18.18 -5.90 -7.44
C LEU A 316 -17.15 -4.76 -7.44
N LEU A 317 -17.27 -3.87 -8.44
CA LEU A 317 -16.33 -2.77 -8.67
C LEU A 317 -16.92 -1.39 -8.35
N ASP A 318 -18.12 -1.33 -7.79
CA ASP A 318 -18.82 -0.08 -7.51
C ASP A 318 -18.26 0.60 -6.24
N ARG A 319 -17.20 1.38 -6.44
CA ARG A 319 -16.43 2.15 -5.43
C ARG A 319 -15.56 1.31 -4.50
N GLY A 320 -14.69 0.50 -5.09
CA GLY A 320 -13.74 -0.40 -4.42
C GLY A 320 -13.74 -1.74 -5.12
N VAL A 321 -12.91 -2.68 -4.65
CA VAL A 321 -13.01 -4.09 -5.05
C VAL A 321 -13.54 -4.83 -3.83
N THR A 322 -14.80 -5.26 -3.88
CA THR A 322 -15.37 -6.14 -2.85
C THR A 322 -15.54 -7.52 -3.44
N GLU A 323 -14.93 -8.52 -2.81
CA GLU A 323 -15.00 -9.93 -3.19
C GLU A 323 -15.84 -10.68 -2.16
N ARG A 324 -16.75 -11.54 -2.64
CA ARG A 324 -17.52 -12.47 -1.80
C ARG A 324 -17.41 -13.87 -2.39
N VAL A 325 -16.99 -14.84 -1.57
CA VAL A 325 -16.99 -16.25 -1.96
C VAL A 325 -18.43 -16.73 -2.05
N LEU A 326 -18.79 -17.37 -3.17
CA LEU A 326 -20.13 -17.91 -3.39
C LEU A 326 -20.23 -19.34 -2.85
N SER A 327 -21.35 -19.64 -2.22
CA SER A 327 -21.68 -21.01 -1.82
C SER A 327 -22.03 -21.88 -3.04
N TRP A 328 -21.83 -23.19 -2.92
CA TRP A 328 -22.00 -24.13 -4.03
C TRP A 328 -23.41 -24.14 -4.63
N ASN A 329 -24.42 -23.88 -3.80
CA ASN A 329 -25.84 -23.94 -4.17
C ASN A 329 -26.42 -22.58 -4.58
N GLU A 330 -25.64 -21.50 -4.47
CA GLU A 330 -26.05 -20.21 -4.98
C GLU A 330 -26.24 -20.27 -6.50
N ARG A 331 -27.12 -19.41 -7.01
CA ARG A 331 -27.52 -19.38 -8.42
C ARG A 331 -26.96 -18.12 -9.07
N PRO A 332 -25.97 -18.23 -9.96
CA PRO A 332 -25.35 -17.07 -10.62
C PRO A 332 -26.37 -16.16 -11.32
N TRP A 333 -27.41 -16.76 -11.93
CA TRP A 333 -28.45 -16.00 -12.63
C TRP A 333 -29.32 -15.16 -11.68
N GLU A 334 -29.68 -15.71 -10.51
CA GLU A 334 -30.42 -14.96 -9.49
C GLU A 334 -29.61 -13.81 -8.91
N ILE A 335 -28.30 -14.00 -8.72
CA ILE A 335 -27.38 -12.94 -8.30
C ILE A 335 -27.37 -11.81 -9.34
N MET A 336 -27.27 -12.14 -10.63
CA MET A 336 -27.32 -11.15 -11.71
C MET A 336 -28.65 -10.39 -11.74
N LYS A 337 -29.79 -11.09 -11.59
CA LYS A 337 -31.12 -10.46 -11.53
C LYS A 337 -31.25 -9.50 -10.35
N GLN A 338 -30.81 -9.92 -9.17
CA GLN A 338 -30.83 -9.11 -7.96
C GLN A 338 -29.98 -7.84 -8.14
N LEU A 339 -28.76 -7.98 -8.66
CA LEU A 339 -27.90 -6.84 -8.97
C LEU A 339 -28.54 -5.92 -10.01
N GLY A 340 -29.13 -6.46 -11.08
CA GLY A 340 -29.81 -5.66 -12.10
C GLY A 340 -31.00 -4.86 -11.56
N LYS A 341 -31.68 -5.38 -10.53
CA LYS A 341 -32.75 -4.65 -9.82
C LYS A 341 -32.22 -3.53 -8.94
N ASP A 342 -31.08 -3.74 -8.28
CA ASP A 342 -30.45 -2.73 -7.44
C ASP A 342 -29.72 -1.66 -8.27
N SER A 343 -29.02 -2.06 -9.33
CA SER A 343 -28.33 -1.20 -10.29
C SER A 343 -27.88 -2.01 -11.50
N ILE A 344 -28.36 -1.65 -12.69
CA ILE A 344 -27.88 -2.23 -13.95
C ILE A 344 -26.37 -2.03 -14.09
N ARG A 345 -25.83 -0.90 -13.63
CA ARG A 345 -24.39 -0.65 -13.61
C ARG A 345 -23.64 -1.67 -12.75
N GLN A 346 -24.11 -1.96 -11.54
CA GLN A 346 -23.49 -2.97 -10.67
C GLN A 346 -23.52 -4.35 -11.31
N MET A 347 -24.62 -4.71 -11.96
CA MET A 347 -24.77 -5.95 -12.71
C MET A 347 -23.74 -6.07 -13.85
N GLU A 348 -23.55 -5.01 -14.65
CA GLU A 348 -22.55 -5.01 -15.74
C GLU A 348 -21.10 -5.08 -15.25
N LEU A 349 -20.81 -4.44 -14.11
CA LEU A 349 -19.48 -4.39 -13.53
C LEU A 349 -19.16 -5.62 -12.65
N MET A 350 -20.12 -6.51 -12.45
CA MET A 350 -19.92 -7.72 -11.67
C MET A 350 -19.09 -8.74 -12.46
N ARG A 351 -18.18 -9.42 -11.75
CA ARG A 351 -17.36 -10.49 -12.31
C ARG A 351 -17.45 -11.72 -11.43
N PHE A 352 -17.56 -12.89 -12.06
CA PHE A 352 -17.32 -14.17 -11.39
C PHE A 352 -15.84 -14.53 -11.55
N TYR A 353 -15.15 -14.84 -10.47
CA TYR A 353 -13.77 -15.31 -10.51
C TYR A 353 -13.69 -16.76 -10.09
N LEU A 354 -13.06 -17.57 -10.94
CA LEU A 354 -12.73 -18.95 -10.62
C LEU A 354 -11.35 -19.01 -9.95
N GLN A 355 -11.28 -19.66 -8.79
CA GLN A 355 -10.06 -19.74 -7.99
C GLN A 355 -9.95 -21.11 -7.34
N LEU A 356 -8.75 -21.63 -7.13
CA LEU A 356 -8.54 -22.80 -6.27
C LEU A 356 -8.96 -22.51 -4.81
N LYS A 357 -9.74 -23.42 -4.19
CA LYS A 357 -10.15 -23.42 -2.77
C LYS A 357 -8.95 -23.58 -1.86
N GLN A 358 -8.16 -24.61 -2.12
CA GLN A 358 -6.92 -24.82 -1.40
C GLN A 358 -5.84 -24.00 -2.09
N ASP A 359 -5.06 -23.30 -1.28
CA ASP A 359 -3.84 -22.74 -1.79
C ASP A 359 -2.93 -23.91 -2.20
N PRO A 360 -2.45 -23.98 -3.46
CA PRO A 360 -1.50 -25.03 -3.82
C PRO A 360 -0.22 -25.01 -2.96
N HIS A 361 0.00 -23.97 -2.13
CA HIS A 361 1.25 -23.61 -1.43
C HIS A 361 1.48 -24.32 -0.11
N GLY A 362 0.57 -25.22 0.28
CA GLY A 362 0.65 -25.83 1.59
C GLY A 362 0.36 -24.83 2.71
N PRO A 363 0.31 -25.33 3.95
CA PRO A 363 -0.59 -24.76 4.94
C PRO A 363 0.18 -23.89 5.94
N ASN A 364 0.88 -22.82 5.56
CA ASN A 364 1.58 -22.01 6.58
C ASN A 364 1.51 -20.51 6.32
N LEU A 365 0.49 -19.88 6.91
CA LEU A 365 0.32 -18.45 6.95
C LEU A 365 1.10 -17.87 8.12
N ALA A 366 2.09 -17.02 7.83
CA ALA A 366 2.89 -16.36 8.86
C ALA A 366 2.27 -15.03 9.29
N LEU A 367 2.02 -14.88 10.59
CA LEU A 367 1.68 -13.62 11.24
C LEU A 367 2.87 -13.13 12.07
N PHE A 368 3.38 -11.96 11.74
CA PHE A 368 4.29 -11.22 12.62
C PHE A 368 3.48 -10.51 13.70
N VAL A 369 3.82 -10.73 14.96
CA VAL A 369 3.23 -10.05 16.12
C VAL A 369 4.33 -9.24 16.81
N GLY A 370 4.14 -7.93 16.88
CA GLY A 370 5.05 -6.99 17.54
C GLY A 370 4.34 -6.14 18.59
N ASN A 371 5.11 -5.26 19.23
CA ASN A 371 4.70 -4.47 20.39
C ASN A 371 4.35 -5.33 21.63
N LEU A 372 4.90 -6.54 21.73
CA LEU A 372 4.85 -7.33 22.95
C LEU A 372 5.92 -6.81 23.94
N PRO A 373 5.82 -7.11 25.25
CA PRO A 373 6.88 -6.79 26.19
C PRO A 373 8.18 -7.50 25.80
N PRO A 374 9.34 -6.83 25.80
CA PRO A 374 10.61 -7.47 25.46
C PRO A 374 11.08 -8.42 26.57
N ASN A 375 11.98 -9.33 26.22
CA ASN A 375 12.71 -10.24 27.12
C ASN A 375 11.81 -11.17 27.95
N LEU A 376 10.64 -11.56 27.41
CA LEU A 376 9.81 -12.62 28.00
C LEU A 376 10.21 -13.99 27.46
N SER A 377 9.99 -15.05 28.23
CA SER A 377 10.18 -16.42 27.73
C SER A 377 9.13 -16.78 26.67
N GLU A 378 9.47 -17.73 25.79
CA GLU A 378 8.54 -18.28 24.79
C GLU A 378 7.18 -18.66 25.38
N ARG A 379 7.18 -19.36 26.52
CA ARG A 379 5.96 -19.76 27.22
C ARG A 379 5.10 -18.57 27.65
N ASN A 380 5.72 -17.48 28.07
CA ASN A 380 4.99 -16.26 28.44
C ASN A 380 4.37 -15.58 27.21
N TYR A 381 5.09 -15.53 26.09
CA TYR A 381 4.51 -15.05 24.84
C TYR A 381 3.35 -15.92 24.35
N GLU A 382 3.51 -17.24 24.39
CA GLU A 382 2.45 -18.18 24.03
C GLU A 382 1.19 -17.96 24.88
N ASN A 383 1.34 -17.79 26.20
CA ASN A 383 0.23 -17.52 27.09
C ASN A 383 -0.48 -16.21 26.72
N ILE A 384 0.26 -15.11 26.53
CA ILE A 384 -0.31 -13.81 26.16
C ILE A 384 -1.13 -13.93 24.86
N LEU A 385 -0.59 -14.56 23.82
CA LEU A 385 -1.29 -14.72 22.56
C LEU A 385 -2.50 -15.65 22.68
N THR A 386 -2.38 -16.74 23.45
CA THR A 386 -3.48 -17.68 23.66
C THR A 386 -4.64 -17.04 24.43
N ASP A 387 -4.34 -16.15 25.38
CA ASP A 387 -5.35 -15.40 26.13
C ASP A 387 -6.15 -14.45 25.21
N PHE A 388 -5.50 -13.80 24.25
CA PHE A 388 -6.17 -12.95 23.26
C PHE A 388 -6.94 -13.75 22.20
N LEU A 389 -6.40 -14.89 21.75
CA LEU A 389 -6.96 -15.66 20.65
C LEU A 389 -8.07 -16.64 21.08
N GLY A 390 -8.05 -17.07 22.33
CA GLY A 390 -8.82 -18.21 22.81
C GLY A 390 -8.33 -19.54 22.22
N LYS A 391 -8.91 -20.66 22.72
CA LYS A 391 -8.52 -22.02 22.29
C LYS A 391 -8.83 -22.29 20.82
N GLU A 392 -9.85 -21.66 20.27
CA GLU A 392 -10.37 -21.94 18.92
C GLU A 392 -9.48 -21.36 17.81
N ASN A 393 -8.79 -20.24 18.07
CA ASN A 393 -7.91 -19.57 17.11
C ASN A 393 -6.43 -19.70 17.48
N LYS A 394 -6.06 -20.70 18.30
CA LYS A 394 -4.65 -20.97 18.61
C LYS A 394 -3.88 -21.29 17.32
N PHE A 395 -2.70 -20.70 17.18
CA PHE A 395 -1.79 -20.92 16.05
C PHE A 395 -1.25 -22.36 16.01
N SER A 396 -0.83 -22.80 14.82
CA SER A 396 -0.28 -24.15 14.60
C SER A 396 1.15 -24.29 15.12
N LYS A 397 2.00 -23.27 14.90
CA LYS A 397 3.41 -23.30 15.32
C LYS A 397 3.96 -21.90 15.63
N ILE A 398 4.85 -21.84 16.62
CA ILE A 398 5.68 -20.68 16.94
C ILE A 398 6.94 -20.70 16.05
N GLY A 399 7.18 -19.58 15.37
CA GLY A 399 8.39 -19.32 14.60
C GLY A 399 9.44 -18.58 15.43
N PRO A 400 10.35 -17.84 14.79
CA PRO A 400 11.37 -17.04 15.48
C PRO A 400 10.76 -16.04 16.47
N ILE A 401 11.42 -15.89 17.62
CA ILE A 401 11.11 -14.92 18.65
C ILE A 401 12.28 -13.95 18.76
N TYR A 402 11.97 -12.66 18.61
CA TYR A 402 12.92 -11.57 18.73
C TYR A 402 12.77 -10.93 20.11
N TYR A 403 13.36 -11.59 21.11
CA TYR A 403 13.21 -11.26 22.53
C TYR A 403 13.46 -9.78 22.86
N GLU A 404 14.56 -9.22 22.36
CA GLU A 404 14.95 -7.82 22.60
C GLU A 404 13.95 -6.81 22.03
N TYR A 405 13.21 -7.21 20.99
CA TYR A 405 12.26 -6.37 20.27
C TYR A 405 10.81 -6.60 20.72
N GLY A 406 10.55 -7.61 21.56
CA GLY A 406 9.19 -7.96 21.95
C GLY A 406 8.33 -8.30 20.73
N SER A 407 8.83 -9.16 19.87
CA SER A 407 8.11 -9.59 18.68
C SER A 407 8.38 -11.05 18.35
N MET A 408 7.47 -11.68 17.63
CA MET A 408 7.58 -13.08 17.22
C MET A 408 6.78 -13.32 15.94
N VAL A 409 7.03 -14.47 15.30
CA VAL A 409 6.20 -14.95 14.19
C VAL A 409 5.44 -16.19 14.62
N ILE A 410 4.14 -16.23 14.35
CA ILE A 410 3.28 -17.41 14.52
C ILE A 410 2.78 -17.88 13.15
N THR A 411 2.48 -19.18 13.03
CA THR A 411 2.06 -19.78 11.76
C THR A 411 0.75 -20.54 11.90
N TYR A 412 -0.07 -20.50 10.84
CA TYR A 412 -1.37 -21.15 10.76
C TYR A 412 -1.48 -22.03 9.53
N GLU A 413 -2.07 -23.20 9.71
CA GLU A 413 -2.45 -24.11 8.63
C GLU A 413 -3.73 -23.74 7.91
N ASP A 414 -4.62 -23.04 8.62
CA ASP A 414 -5.95 -22.70 8.16
C ASP A 414 -6.04 -21.19 7.93
N SER A 415 -6.48 -20.80 6.73
CA SER A 415 -6.59 -19.39 6.32
C SER A 415 -7.61 -18.60 7.13
N ASP A 416 -8.73 -19.21 7.45
CA ASP A 416 -9.82 -18.52 8.13
C ASP A 416 -9.47 -18.29 9.60
N LYS A 417 -8.81 -19.26 10.24
CA LYS A 417 -8.24 -19.10 11.58
C LYS A 417 -7.18 -18.01 11.62
N ALA A 418 -6.28 -17.96 10.64
CA ALA A 418 -5.25 -16.92 10.56
C ALA A 418 -5.87 -15.51 10.42
N VAL A 419 -6.91 -15.36 9.60
CA VAL A 419 -7.60 -14.08 9.42
C VAL A 419 -8.33 -13.66 10.70
N ARG A 420 -9.06 -14.58 11.35
CA ARG A 420 -9.69 -14.29 12.66
C ARG A 420 -8.65 -13.89 13.70
N ALA A 421 -7.53 -14.61 13.76
CA ALA A 421 -6.42 -14.31 14.66
C ALA A 421 -5.79 -12.94 14.38
N LEU A 422 -5.58 -12.60 13.11
CA LEU A 422 -5.07 -11.30 12.69
C LEU A 422 -5.92 -10.15 13.24
N TYR A 423 -7.23 -10.19 13.06
CA TYR A 423 -8.13 -9.14 13.54
C TYR A 423 -8.21 -9.11 15.07
N ALA A 424 -8.36 -10.26 15.72
CA ALA A 424 -8.41 -10.35 17.18
C ALA A 424 -7.15 -9.77 17.84
N LEU A 425 -5.97 -10.10 17.33
CA LEU A 425 -4.70 -9.59 17.86
C LEU A 425 -4.52 -8.09 17.58
N ARG A 426 -4.95 -7.58 16.42
CA ARG A 426 -4.86 -6.13 16.10
C ARG A 426 -5.70 -5.25 17.01
N GLU A 427 -6.84 -5.76 17.45
CA GLU A 427 -7.73 -5.06 18.39
C GLU A 427 -7.27 -5.19 19.84
N SER A 428 -6.36 -6.14 20.12
CA SER A 428 -5.86 -6.42 21.46
C SER A 428 -4.80 -5.40 21.90
N LYS A 429 -4.83 -5.09 23.19
CA LYS A 429 -3.85 -4.26 23.88
C LYS A 429 -3.32 -5.00 25.10
N TYR A 430 -2.02 -4.93 25.30
CA TYR A 430 -1.39 -5.47 26.49
C TYR A 430 -1.20 -4.36 27.53
N GLU A 431 -1.75 -4.53 28.74
CA GLU A 431 -1.63 -3.59 29.88
C GLU A 431 -1.96 -2.12 29.56
N ASP A 432 -3.02 -1.86 28.77
CA ASP A 432 -3.43 -0.49 28.35
C ASP A 432 -2.36 0.32 27.59
N LYS A 433 -1.32 -0.36 27.07
CA LYS A 433 -0.30 0.24 26.20
C LYS A 433 -0.81 0.37 24.76
N GLN A 434 0.11 0.52 23.82
CA GLN A 434 -0.21 0.54 22.39
C GLN A 434 -0.79 -0.81 21.94
N PRO A 435 -1.69 -0.80 20.92
CA PRO A 435 -2.20 -2.04 20.34
C PRO A 435 -1.06 -2.89 19.76
N LEU A 436 -1.28 -4.20 19.76
CA LEU A 436 -0.33 -5.12 19.14
C LEU A 436 -0.21 -4.80 17.65
N LEU A 437 1.02 -4.79 17.17
CA LEU A 437 1.27 -4.73 15.74
C LEU A 437 1.14 -6.13 15.18
N VAL A 438 0.25 -6.34 14.21
CA VAL A 438 0.10 -7.65 13.57
C VAL A 438 0.14 -7.50 12.06
N MET A 439 1.02 -8.26 11.41
CA MET A 439 1.19 -8.25 9.96
C MET A 439 1.12 -9.65 9.40
N LEU A 440 0.43 -9.78 8.27
CA LEU A 440 0.43 -10.99 7.47
C LEU A 440 1.65 -10.94 6.53
N LEU A 441 2.54 -11.91 6.62
CA LEU A 441 3.78 -11.92 5.84
C LEU A 441 3.62 -12.77 4.57
N PRO A 442 4.13 -12.31 3.41
CA PRO A 442 4.22 -13.14 2.20
C PRO A 442 5.28 -14.24 2.39
N ASN A 443 5.20 -15.28 1.56
CA ASN A 443 6.22 -16.31 1.48
C ASN A 443 6.90 -16.27 0.10
N ILE A 444 8.23 -16.37 0.11
CA ILE A 444 9.05 -16.37 -1.10
C ILE A 444 9.61 -17.77 -1.30
N GLU A 445 9.39 -18.34 -2.48
CA GLU A 445 9.94 -19.62 -2.90
C GLU A 445 11.33 -19.38 -3.54
N PRO A 446 12.44 -19.72 -2.87
CA PRO A 446 13.78 -19.42 -3.38
C PRO A 446 14.10 -20.15 -4.68
N SER A 447 13.54 -21.35 -4.88
CA SER A 447 13.72 -22.15 -6.10
C SER A 447 13.11 -21.50 -7.35
N MET A 448 12.26 -20.49 -7.17
CA MET A 448 11.58 -19.76 -8.23
C MET A 448 12.23 -18.41 -8.54
N ILE A 449 13.37 -18.10 -7.92
CA ILE A 449 14.20 -16.93 -8.24
C ILE A 449 15.21 -17.36 -9.32
N PRO A 450 15.26 -16.69 -10.50
CA PRO A 450 16.24 -17.01 -11.53
C PRO A 450 17.70 -16.86 -11.07
N GLN A 451 18.58 -17.69 -11.62
CA GLN A 451 20.01 -17.58 -11.33
C GLN A 451 20.57 -16.21 -11.76
N GLY A 452 21.44 -15.63 -10.92
CA GLY A 452 22.03 -14.32 -11.17
C GLY A 452 21.17 -13.13 -10.72
N VAL A 453 19.90 -13.35 -10.35
CA VAL A 453 19.05 -12.31 -9.76
C VAL A 453 19.30 -12.23 -8.25
N GLN A 454 19.48 -11.02 -7.74
CA GLN A 454 19.64 -10.70 -6.32
C GLN A 454 18.53 -9.74 -5.90
N PRO A 455 17.33 -10.24 -5.54
CA PRO A 455 16.19 -9.37 -5.23
C PRO A 455 16.54 -8.30 -4.21
N LEU A 456 16.12 -7.06 -4.44
CA LEU A 456 16.36 -5.96 -3.50
C LEU A 456 15.32 -5.98 -2.37
N LEU A 457 15.77 -5.91 -1.12
CA LEU A 457 14.95 -5.66 0.06
C LEU A 457 15.06 -4.18 0.44
N VAL A 458 13.98 -3.43 0.29
CA VAL A 458 13.94 -1.98 0.54
C VAL A 458 13.29 -1.70 1.88
N PHE A 459 14.02 -1.02 2.76
CA PHE A 459 13.51 -0.48 4.00
C PHE A 459 13.35 1.03 3.90
N VAL A 460 12.17 1.56 4.22
CA VAL A 460 11.91 2.99 4.21
C VAL A 460 11.47 3.46 5.58
N ASN A 461 12.21 4.41 6.16
CA ASN A 461 11.77 5.14 7.34
C ASN A 461 10.89 6.31 6.92
N VAL A 462 9.57 6.13 6.95
CA VAL A 462 8.60 7.12 6.48
C VAL A 462 8.60 8.42 7.28
N LYS A 463 9.09 8.41 8.52
CA LYS A 463 9.25 9.60 9.38
C LYS A 463 10.51 10.41 9.06
N SER A 464 11.46 9.85 8.31
CA SER A 464 12.72 10.53 7.96
C SER A 464 12.56 11.50 6.77
N GLY A 465 13.49 12.45 6.67
CA GLY A 465 13.59 13.35 5.50
C GLY A 465 12.47 14.39 5.37
N GLY A 466 11.72 14.70 6.42
CA GLY A 466 10.62 15.68 6.34
C GLY A 466 9.45 15.19 5.49
N CYS A 467 9.02 13.95 5.71
CA CYS A 467 7.99 13.23 4.96
C CYS A 467 8.38 12.76 3.55
N GLN A 468 9.64 12.93 3.12
CA GLN A 468 10.16 12.37 1.86
C GLN A 468 10.08 10.83 1.80
N GLY A 469 10.15 10.15 2.96
CA GLY A 469 10.02 8.70 3.02
C GLY A 469 8.66 8.18 2.52
N LEU A 470 7.58 8.95 2.68
CA LEU A 470 6.24 8.57 2.20
C LEU A 470 6.15 8.55 0.66
N GLU A 471 6.82 9.49 -0.01
CA GLU A 471 6.88 9.54 -1.46
C GLU A 471 7.77 8.42 -2.03
N LEU A 472 8.91 8.18 -1.38
CA LEU A 472 9.84 7.10 -1.77
C LEU A 472 9.21 5.72 -1.63
N ILE A 473 8.55 5.41 -0.51
CA ILE A 473 7.93 4.09 -0.33
C ILE A 473 6.84 3.84 -1.37
N SER A 474 6.04 4.88 -1.71
CA SER A 474 5.04 4.79 -2.78
C SER A 474 5.70 4.55 -4.14
N SER A 475 6.77 5.28 -4.45
CA SER A 475 7.49 5.16 -5.71
C SER A 475 8.17 3.79 -5.87
N PHE A 476 8.84 3.28 -4.85
CA PHE A 476 9.46 1.95 -4.90
C PHE A 476 8.43 0.83 -5.01
N ARG A 477 7.26 0.93 -4.35
CA ARG A 477 6.17 -0.05 -4.52
C ARG A 477 5.55 -0.03 -5.93
N LYS A 478 5.71 1.08 -6.68
CA LYS A 478 5.30 1.17 -8.09
C LYS A 478 6.34 0.51 -9.00
N LEU A 479 7.62 0.79 -8.76
CA LEU A 479 8.74 0.34 -9.60
C LEU A 479 9.12 -1.13 -9.35
N LEU A 480 9.09 -1.59 -8.11
CA LEU A 480 9.44 -2.94 -7.68
C LEU A 480 8.20 -3.76 -7.33
N ASN A 481 8.41 -5.04 -7.01
CA ASN A 481 7.37 -5.83 -6.37
C ASN A 481 7.10 -5.23 -4.97
N PRO A 482 5.85 -4.88 -4.60
CA PRO A 482 5.55 -4.30 -3.29
C PRO A 482 6.02 -5.12 -2.09
N TYR A 483 6.15 -6.45 -2.24
CA TYR A 483 6.66 -7.35 -1.20
C TYR A 483 8.18 -7.28 -1.01
N GLN A 484 8.87 -6.44 -1.79
CA GLN A 484 10.26 -6.03 -1.57
C GLN A 484 10.37 -4.79 -0.67
N VAL A 485 9.28 -4.05 -0.44
CA VAL A 485 9.34 -2.68 0.11
C VAL A 485 8.60 -2.57 1.45
N PHE A 486 9.39 -2.46 2.52
CA PHE A 486 8.93 -2.47 3.90
C PHE A 486 9.00 -1.07 4.53
N ASP A 487 7.93 -0.72 5.23
CA ASP A 487 7.89 0.47 6.08
C ASP A 487 8.47 0.13 7.46
N LEU A 488 9.52 0.83 7.86
CA LEU A 488 10.17 0.61 9.15
C LEU A 488 9.30 1.02 10.35
N ASP A 489 8.26 1.84 10.16
CA ASP A 489 7.28 2.10 11.21
C ASP A 489 6.39 0.89 11.50
N ASN A 490 6.27 -0.05 10.55
CA ASN A 490 5.47 -1.27 10.68
C ASN A 490 6.35 -2.44 11.14
N GLY A 491 6.83 -2.39 12.38
CA GLY A 491 7.55 -3.51 13.01
C GLY A 491 9.04 -3.55 12.72
N GLY A 492 9.58 -2.49 12.11
CA GLY A 492 11.01 -2.35 11.86
C GLY A 492 11.54 -3.25 10.74
N PRO A 493 12.83 -3.59 10.78
CA PRO A 493 13.47 -4.41 9.75
C PRO A 493 13.05 -5.90 9.78
N LEU A 494 12.67 -6.40 10.96
CA LEU A 494 12.47 -7.84 11.23
C LEU A 494 11.45 -8.52 10.30
N PRO A 495 10.28 -7.92 9.97
CA PRO A 495 9.36 -8.52 9.01
C PRO A 495 9.98 -8.76 7.64
N GLY A 496 10.74 -7.78 7.11
CA GLY A 496 11.41 -7.91 5.82
C GLY A 496 12.53 -8.95 5.84
N LEU A 497 13.34 -8.93 6.91
CA LEU A 497 14.41 -9.91 7.10
C LEU A 497 13.86 -11.34 7.24
N TYR A 498 12.73 -11.52 7.92
CA TYR A 498 12.05 -12.82 8.01
C TYR A 498 11.58 -13.31 6.63
N VAL A 499 10.97 -12.44 5.83
CA VAL A 499 10.46 -12.80 4.49
C VAL A 499 11.61 -13.22 3.56
N PHE A 500 12.77 -12.58 3.67
CA PHE A 500 13.94 -12.82 2.82
C PHE A 500 14.90 -13.88 3.37
N ARG A 501 14.69 -14.42 4.58
CA ARG A 501 15.65 -15.30 5.28
C ARG A 501 16.06 -16.56 4.51
N ASN A 502 15.19 -17.06 3.62
CA ASN A 502 15.46 -18.28 2.85
C ASN A 502 16.13 -18.00 1.50
N ILE A 503 16.36 -16.73 1.15
CA ILE A 503 16.99 -16.34 -0.11
C ILE A 503 18.51 -16.33 0.08
N GLN A 504 19.22 -17.06 -0.77
CA GLN A 504 20.67 -17.20 -0.67
C GLN A 504 21.44 -15.93 -1.03
N ASN A 505 20.94 -15.13 -1.98
CA ASN A 505 21.58 -13.90 -2.44
C ASN A 505 20.54 -12.80 -2.63
N TYR A 506 20.66 -11.71 -1.88
CA TYR A 506 19.80 -10.53 -2.02
C TYR A 506 20.57 -9.27 -1.59
N LYS A 507 20.10 -8.10 -2.01
CA LYS A 507 20.67 -6.79 -1.62
C LYS A 507 19.69 -6.05 -0.71
N ILE A 508 20.17 -5.08 0.07
CA ILE A 508 19.33 -4.22 0.90
C ILE A 508 19.49 -2.76 0.49
N LEU A 509 18.40 -2.01 0.42
CA LEU A 509 18.39 -0.55 0.30
C LEU A 509 17.71 0.06 1.52
N VAL A 510 18.42 0.91 2.27
CA VAL A 510 17.88 1.58 3.45
C VAL A 510 17.68 3.07 3.18
N CYS A 511 16.44 3.52 3.23
CA CYS A 511 16.08 4.93 3.10
C CYS A 511 15.90 5.55 4.50
N GLY A 512 16.91 6.28 4.96
CA GLY A 512 16.96 6.79 6.33
C GLY A 512 18.21 7.62 6.63
N GLY A 513 18.43 7.94 7.90
CA GLY A 513 19.70 8.50 8.39
C GLY A 513 20.59 7.44 9.05
N ASP A 514 21.70 7.84 9.65
CA ASP A 514 22.68 6.92 10.29
C ASP A 514 22.05 6.00 11.34
N GLY A 515 21.13 6.52 12.16
CA GLY A 515 20.42 5.70 13.14
C GLY A 515 19.51 4.64 12.51
N THR A 516 18.97 4.89 11.31
CA THR A 516 18.13 3.93 10.59
C THR A 516 18.95 2.79 10.00
N ILE A 517 20.05 3.10 9.30
CA ILE A 517 20.95 2.06 8.80
C ILE A 517 21.59 1.27 9.95
N GLY A 518 21.99 1.94 11.04
CA GLY A 518 22.49 1.25 12.23
C GLY A 518 21.48 0.28 12.84
N TRP A 519 20.19 0.65 12.88
CA TRP A 519 19.13 -0.25 13.35
C TRP A 519 18.95 -1.46 12.44
N VAL A 520 18.96 -1.28 11.11
CA VAL A 520 18.88 -2.39 10.14
C VAL A 520 20.07 -3.34 10.30
N LEU A 521 21.29 -2.80 10.39
CA LEU A 521 22.51 -3.59 10.58
C LEU A 521 22.49 -4.37 11.89
N GLN A 522 22.00 -3.78 12.99
CA GLN A 522 21.84 -4.49 14.26
C GLN A 522 20.82 -5.64 14.15
N CYS A 523 19.68 -5.43 13.49
CA CYS A 523 18.72 -6.51 13.27
C CYS A 523 19.31 -7.63 12.40
N LEU A 524 20.13 -7.29 11.40
CA LEU A 524 20.84 -8.29 10.58
C LEU A 524 21.79 -9.14 11.40
N ASP A 525 22.53 -8.54 12.35
CA ASP A 525 23.41 -9.31 13.25
C ASP A 525 22.60 -10.32 14.07
N ASN A 526 21.44 -9.89 14.57
CA ASN A 526 20.60 -10.71 15.43
C ASN A 526 19.94 -11.89 14.69
N VAL A 527 19.61 -11.72 13.39
CA VAL A 527 18.91 -12.76 12.60
C VAL A 527 19.83 -13.49 11.62
N GLY A 528 21.08 -13.06 11.49
CA GLY A 528 22.00 -13.54 10.46
C GLY A 528 22.32 -15.04 10.56
N GLN A 529 22.23 -15.63 11.76
CA GLN A 529 22.43 -17.06 11.97
C GLN A 529 21.26 -17.91 11.46
N ASP A 530 20.05 -17.35 11.44
CA ASP A 530 18.82 -18.01 10.98
C ASP A 530 18.53 -17.74 9.49
N SER A 531 19.40 -16.97 8.81
CA SER A 531 19.26 -16.56 7.41
C SER A 531 20.24 -17.31 6.51
N GLN A 532 19.79 -17.71 5.32
CA GLN A 532 20.64 -18.30 4.28
C GLN A 532 21.65 -17.29 3.72
N CYS A 533 21.31 -16.00 3.72
CA CYS A 533 22.22 -14.91 3.41
C CYS A 533 22.51 -14.13 4.69
N SER A 534 23.70 -14.34 5.25
CA SER A 534 24.12 -13.75 6.53
C SER A 534 24.71 -12.35 6.40
N SER A 535 25.11 -11.92 5.19
CA SER A 535 25.74 -10.62 4.97
C SER A 535 25.38 -10.02 3.60
N PRO A 536 24.11 -9.64 3.39
CA PRO A 536 23.69 -8.96 2.16
C PRO A 536 24.33 -7.58 2.04
N ALA A 537 24.68 -7.17 0.82
CA ALA A 537 25.19 -5.83 0.55
C ALA A 537 24.11 -4.77 0.83
N CYS A 538 24.48 -3.67 1.50
CA CYS A 538 23.56 -2.60 1.90
C CYS A 538 23.89 -1.27 1.18
N ALA A 539 22.89 -0.70 0.52
CA ALA A 539 22.91 0.64 -0.05
C ALA A 539 22.08 1.62 0.80
N ILE A 540 22.33 2.93 0.69
CA ILE A 540 21.71 3.95 1.53
C ILE A 540 21.10 5.07 0.69
N VAL A 541 19.83 5.41 0.93
CA VAL A 541 19.24 6.69 0.50
C VAL A 541 19.26 7.66 1.69
N PRO A 542 20.09 8.72 1.64
CA PRO A 542 20.37 9.57 2.80
C PRO A 542 19.22 10.56 3.11
N LEU A 543 18.24 10.12 3.91
CA LEU A 543 17.09 10.94 4.35
C LEU A 543 17.36 11.72 5.65
N GLY A 544 18.43 11.41 6.37
CA GLY A 544 18.76 12.05 7.65
C GLY A 544 19.35 13.46 7.52
N THR A 545 19.70 14.04 8.67
CA THR A 545 20.45 15.32 8.72
C THR A 545 21.97 15.09 8.73
N GLY A 546 22.41 14.06 9.47
CA GLY A 546 23.80 13.59 9.59
C GLY A 546 24.26 12.95 8.29
N ASN A 547 23.85 11.72 7.98
CA ASN A 547 24.19 10.94 6.78
C ASN A 547 25.70 10.73 6.60
N ASP A 548 26.43 10.50 7.67
CA ASP A 548 27.89 10.39 7.61
C ASP A 548 28.31 9.12 6.89
N LEU A 549 27.66 7.99 7.19
CA LEU A 549 27.94 6.72 6.52
C LEU A 549 27.66 6.80 5.01
N ALA A 550 26.55 7.45 4.63
CA ALA A 550 26.20 7.63 3.22
C ALA A 550 27.22 8.50 2.46
N ARG A 551 27.83 9.51 3.10
CA ARG A 551 28.87 10.33 2.48
C ARG A 551 30.15 9.54 2.22
N VAL A 552 30.60 8.79 3.22
CA VAL A 552 31.82 7.98 3.13
C VAL A 552 31.65 6.88 2.07
N LEU A 553 30.48 6.24 2.05
CA LEU A 553 30.11 5.23 1.04
C LEU A 553 29.66 5.85 -0.30
N ARG A 554 29.78 7.17 -0.47
CA ARG A 554 29.50 7.92 -1.72
C ARG A 554 28.07 7.83 -2.25
N TRP A 555 27.09 7.50 -1.40
CA TRP A 555 25.65 7.61 -1.69
C TRP A 555 25.12 9.05 -1.61
N GLY A 556 26.00 10.00 -1.27
CA GLY A 556 25.70 11.42 -1.30
C GLY A 556 25.33 12.02 0.07
N PRO A 557 25.26 13.37 0.15
CA PRO A 557 25.11 14.07 1.42
C PRO A 557 23.67 14.12 1.93
N GLY A 558 22.68 13.85 1.06
CA GLY A 558 21.26 13.91 1.38
C GLY A 558 20.37 13.86 0.14
N TYR A 559 19.29 13.09 0.19
CA TYR A 559 18.28 13.02 -0.86
C TYR A 559 17.45 14.30 -0.89
N THR A 560 17.23 14.89 -2.06
CA THR A 560 16.54 16.19 -2.16
C THR A 560 15.05 16.09 -2.51
N GLY A 561 14.57 14.90 -2.92
CA GLY A 561 13.21 14.70 -3.44
C GLY A 561 13.07 14.98 -4.93
N GLY A 562 14.05 15.62 -5.57
CA GLY A 562 14.05 15.90 -7.00
C GLY A 562 14.66 14.81 -7.87
N GLU A 563 15.28 13.80 -7.25
CA GLU A 563 15.91 12.67 -7.94
C GLU A 563 14.85 11.63 -8.31
N ASP A 564 14.90 11.10 -9.53
CA ASP A 564 14.02 10.02 -9.97
C ASP A 564 14.35 8.72 -9.20
N PRO A 565 13.40 8.11 -8.46
CA PRO A 565 13.63 6.86 -7.74
C PRO A 565 14.13 5.72 -8.62
N LEU A 566 13.84 5.72 -9.93
CA LEU A 566 14.39 4.74 -10.85
C LEU A 566 15.91 4.86 -11.02
N ASN A 567 16.46 6.08 -10.95
CA ASN A 567 17.91 6.28 -10.99
C ASN A 567 18.58 5.74 -9.73
N LEU A 568 17.98 5.93 -8.55
CA LEU A 568 18.49 5.34 -7.31
C LEU A 568 18.58 3.80 -7.41
N LEU A 569 17.58 3.16 -8.03
CA LEU A 569 17.62 1.71 -8.26
C LEU A 569 18.70 1.28 -9.25
N ARG A 570 18.98 2.10 -10.28
CA ARG A 570 20.10 1.85 -11.21
C ARG A 570 21.44 1.96 -10.48
N ASP A 571 21.60 2.99 -9.65
CA ASP A 571 22.80 3.18 -8.86
C ASP A 571 23.05 1.97 -7.93
N VAL A 572 22.01 1.35 -7.38
CA VAL A 572 22.12 0.11 -6.59
C VAL A 572 22.56 -1.10 -7.41
N ILE A 573 22.12 -1.19 -8.68
CA ILE A 573 22.53 -2.28 -9.59
C ILE A 573 24.01 -2.12 -9.95
N ASP A 574 24.42 -0.90 -10.29
CA ASP A 574 25.76 -0.59 -10.80
C ASP A 574 26.80 -0.37 -9.69
N ALA A 575 26.37 -0.28 -8.42
CA ALA A 575 27.23 -0.04 -7.27
C ALA A 575 28.25 -1.16 -7.03
N GLU A 576 29.47 -0.75 -6.69
CA GLU A 576 30.51 -1.64 -6.19
C GLU A 576 30.26 -2.04 -4.73
N GLU A 577 30.48 -3.31 -4.42
CA GLU A 577 30.37 -3.84 -3.06
C GLU A 577 31.69 -3.66 -2.31
N ILE A 578 31.63 -2.99 -1.16
CA ILE A 578 32.78 -2.79 -0.28
C ILE A 578 32.50 -3.37 1.11
N ARG A 579 33.55 -3.80 1.80
CA ARG A 579 33.44 -4.29 3.18
C ARG A 579 33.42 -3.09 4.13
N LEU A 580 32.52 -3.16 5.11
CA LEU A 580 32.40 -2.18 6.18
C LEU A 580 32.83 -2.84 7.49
N ASP A 581 33.88 -2.32 8.11
CA ASP A 581 34.27 -2.72 9.46
C ASP A 581 33.21 -2.24 10.45
N ARG A 582 32.94 -3.03 11.49
CA ARG A 582 31.99 -2.69 12.55
C ARG A 582 32.60 -3.06 13.89
N TRP A 583 32.63 -2.09 14.81
CA TRP A 583 33.37 -2.23 16.07
C TRP A 583 32.43 -2.60 17.21
N THR A 584 32.79 -3.62 17.97
CA THR A 584 32.12 -3.95 19.23
C THR A 584 32.74 -3.12 20.36
N VAL A 585 31.90 -2.35 21.06
CA VAL A 585 32.30 -1.53 22.20
C VAL A 585 31.76 -2.17 23.47
N VAL A 586 32.65 -2.56 24.38
CA VAL A 586 32.31 -3.21 25.64
C VAL A 586 32.59 -2.25 26.80
N PHE A 587 31.58 -2.02 27.64
CA PHE A 587 31.69 -1.21 28.85
C PHE A 587 31.71 -2.13 30.07
N HIS A 588 32.81 -2.11 30.82
CA HIS A 588 32.91 -2.76 32.12
C HIS A 588 32.70 -1.70 33.22
N PRO A 589 31.57 -1.70 33.94
CA PRO A 589 31.41 -0.84 35.10
C PRO A 589 32.36 -1.32 36.21
N GLU A 590 33.09 -0.39 36.85
CA GLU A 590 33.83 -0.73 38.06
C GLU A 590 32.86 -0.98 39.21
N ASP A 591 32.86 -2.20 39.76
CA ASP A 591 32.21 -2.50 41.02
C ASP A 591 32.93 -1.74 42.14
N LYS A 592 32.28 -0.73 42.70
CA LYS A 592 32.78 -0.10 43.93
C LYS A 592 32.58 -1.09 45.08
N PRO A 593 33.62 -1.44 45.85
CA PRO A 593 33.43 -2.21 47.07
C PRO A 593 32.53 -1.43 48.03
N ASP A 594 31.56 -2.14 48.64
CA ASP A 594 30.63 -1.62 49.64
C ASP A 594 31.39 -0.95 50.79
N ASP A 595 31.35 0.38 50.86
CA ASP A 595 31.74 1.16 52.05
C ASP A 595 30.67 1.00 53.15
N ASN A 596 30.59 -0.19 53.73
CA ASN A 596 29.96 -0.44 55.02
C ASN A 596 31.03 -0.56 56.12
N VAL A 597 31.79 0.52 56.35
CA VAL A 597 32.53 0.71 57.61
C VAL A 597 32.28 2.12 58.14
N LYS A 598 31.70 2.17 59.33
CA LYS A 598 31.38 3.38 60.10
C LYS A 598 32.65 4.19 60.42
N GLN A 599 32.61 5.52 60.23
CA GLN A 599 33.08 6.46 61.27
C GLN A 599 32.52 7.88 61.11
N CYS A 600 31.98 8.40 62.22
CA CYS A 600 31.69 9.81 62.42
C CYS A 600 33.00 10.61 62.47
N ASN A 601 33.03 11.80 61.85
CA ASN A 601 33.42 13.05 62.50
C ASN A 601 33.26 14.26 61.55
N SER A 602 33.25 15.42 62.19
CA SER A 602 32.61 16.67 61.86
C SER A 602 33.36 17.59 60.87
N THR A 603 32.61 18.59 60.41
CA THR A 603 33.00 19.85 59.72
C THR A 603 33.07 19.87 58.18
N GLY A 604 32.22 20.73 57.59
CA GLY A 604 32.61 21.57 56.45
C GLY A 604 32.23 21.11 55.03
N LYS A 605 31.20 21.76 54.47
CA LYS A 605 30.86 21.91 53.03
C LYS A 605 30.36 20.65 52.28
N ARG A 606 29.04 20.49 52.28
CA ARG A 606 28.31 19.69 51.27
C ARG A 606 28.46 20.31 49.88
N ARG A 607 29.36 19.77 49.04
CA ARG A 607 29.20 19.83 47.58
C ARG A 607 28.11 18.81 47.20
N LYS A 608 26.95 19.27 46.77
CA LYS A 608 25.95 18.41 46.11
C LYS A 608 26.56 17.87 44.81
N LYS A 609 27.10 16.65 44.84
CA LYS A 609 27.36 15.88 43.61
C LYS A 609 25.99 15.54 43.01
N LEU A 610 25.73 16.06 41.83
CA LEU A 610 24.48 15.95 41.11
C LEU A 610 24.32 14.50 40.65
N SER A 611 23.64 13.66 41.43
CA SER A 611 23.10 12.37 40.99
C SER A 611 21.88 12.62 40.10
N LYS A 612 22.12 13.08 38.87
CA LYS A 612 21.11 13.13 37.79
C LYS A 612 21.64 12.41 36.56
N ILE A 613 21.78 11.09 36.66
CA ILE A 613 21.79 10.19 35.50
C ILE A 613 20.79 9.09 35.85
N LYS A 614 19.50 9.38 35.65
CA LYS A 614 18.41 8.42 35.90
C LYS A 614 17.32 8.42 34.83
N VAL A 615 17.48 9.17 33.73
CA VAL A 615 16.36 9.41 32.79
C VAL A 615 16.55 8.78 31.40
N THR A 616 17.73 8.29 31.01
CA THR A 616 17.96 7.78 29.62
C THR A 616 18.09 6.26 29.49
N ASN A 617 18.02 5.49 30.59
CA ASN A 617 18.33 4.05 30.55
C ASN A 617 17.25 3.15 29.90
N GLU A 618 16.05 3.66 29.60
CA GLU A 618 14.98 2.81 29.08
C GLU A 618 15.05 2.61 27.55
N GLN A 619 15.61 3.56 26.82
CA GLN A 619 15.86 3.42 25.37
C GLN A 619 17.20 2.77 25.05
N ILE A 620 18.23 2.95 25.90
CA ILE A 620 19.57 2.37 25.72
C ILE A 620 19.59 0.85 25.97
N ARG A 621 18.69 0.33 26.81
CA ARG A 621 18.53 -1.12 27.02
C ARG A 621 18.10 -1.90 25.77
N LYS A 622 17.56 -1.23 24.74
CA LYS A 622 17.11 -1.89 23.49
C LYS A 622 18.23 -2.22 22.50
N SER A 623 19.46 -1.77 22.75
CA SER A 623 20.62 -2.01 21.87
C SER A 623 21.67 -2.94 22.48
N VAL A 624 21.36 -3.57 23.62
CA VAL A 624 22.28 -4.46 24.32
C VAL A 624 22.03 -5.87 23.82
N VAL A 625 23.03 -6.47 23.18
CA VAL A 625 23.05 -7.90 22.84
C VAL A 625 23.02 -8.68 24.15
N ALA A 626 21.88 -9.29 24.46
CA ALA A 626 21.71 -10.04 25.70
C ALA A 626 22.24 -11.48 25.53
N SER A 627 23.56 -11.67 25.64
CA SER A 627 24.14 -12.98 25.94
C SER A 627 24.36 -13.09 27.45
N SER A 628 23.41 -13.68 28.18
CA SER A 628 23.56 -13.92 29.61
C SER A 628 24.04 -15.35 29.90
N THR A 629 25.29 -15.47 30.36
CA THR A 629 25.67 -16.41 31.41
C THR A 629 26.81 -15.80 32.23
N SER A 630 26.60 -15.72 33.55
CA SER A 630 27.56 -15.46 34.65
C SER A 630 28.28 -14.10 34.73
N GLU A 631 28.11 -13.46 35.90
CA GLU A 631 29.04 -12.57 36.63
C GLU A 631 29.57 -11.25 36.02
N ASP A 632 29.39 -10.96 34.73
CA ASP A 632 29.93 -9.73 34.14
C ASP A 632 28.81 -8.75 33.77
N ASN A 633 28.65 -7.65 34.53
CA ASN A 633 27.68 -6.56 34.24
C ASN A 633 28.08 -5.70 33.01
N SER A 634 28.79 -6.29 32.06
CA SER A 634 29.31 -5.62 30.88
C SER A 634 28.18 -5.22 29.92
N GLN A 635 28.25 -4.01 29.37
CA GLN A 635 27.31 -3.55 28.33
C GLN A 635 28.01 -3.55 26.98
N ILE A 636 27.40 -4.18 25.98
CA ILE A 636 27.96 -4.35 24.64
C ILE A 636 27.15 -3.52 23.64
N PHE A 637 27.85 -2.74 22.80
CA PHE A 637 27.28 -1.94 21.72
C PHE A 637 28.05 -2.16 20.42
N VAL A 638 27.41 -1.88 19.28
CA VAL A 638 28.08 -1.89 17.97
C VAL A 638 28.19 -0.47 17.43
N MET A 639 29.40 -0.06 17.09
CA MET A 639 29.74 1.23 16.48
C MET A 639 29.94 1.06 14.97
N ASN A 640 29.17 1.83 14.19
CA ASN A 640 29.28 1.87 12.73
C ASN A 640 30.07 3.08 12.20
N ASN A 641 29.97 4.25 12.86
CA ASN A 641 30.56 5.50 12.34
C ASN A 641 31.70 5.97 13.23
N TYR A 642 31.37 6.39 14.46
CA TYR A 642 32.33 6.92 15.41
C TYR A 642 31.81 6.77 16.84
N PHE A 643 32.71 6.86 17.81
CA PHE A 643 32.44 6.86 19.24
C PHE A 643 33.11 8.07 19.87
N GLY A 644 32.31 8.91 20.52
CA GLY A 644 32.76 10.16 21.13
C GLY A 644 32.71 10.13 22.65
N ILE A 645 33.73 10.69 23.29
CA ILE A 645 33.80 10.97 24.74
C ILE A 645 34.07 12.48 24.90
N GLY A 646 33.39 13.15 25.83
CA GLY A 646 33.65 14.55 26.18
C GLY A 646 32.70 15.53 25.50
N ILE A 647 33.22 16.70 25.08
CA ILE A 647 32.40 17.84 24.61
C ILE A 647 31.50 17.50 23.42
N ASP A 648 31.95 16.64 22.51
CA ASP A 648 31.18 16.20 21.34
C ASP A 648 29.97 15.34 21.76
N ALA A 649 30.20 14.34 22.62
CA ALA A 649 29.15 13.48 23.15
C ALA A 649 28.10 14.29 23.93
N ASP A 650 28.56 15.27 24.72
CA ASP A 650 27.71 16.20 25.45
C ASP A 650 26.87 17.07 24.49
N LEU A 651 27.43 17.57 23.40
CA LEU A 651 26.68 18.31 22.37
C LEU A 651 25.64 17.43 21.67
N CYS A 652 26.03 16.21 21.29
CA CYS A 652 25.14 15.23 20.66
C CYS A 652 23.96 14.86 21.58
N LEU A 653 24.21 14.71 22.88
CA LEU A 653 23.19 14.43 23.89
C LEU A 653 22.19 15.59 24.00
N ASP A 654 22.66 16.83 24.09
CA ASP A 654 21.77 18.00 24.14
C ASP A 654 20.91 18.13 22.88
N PHE A 655 21.51 17.93 21.70
CA PHE A 655 20.78 17.95 20.44
C PHE A 655 19.72 16.83 20.38
N HIS A 656 20.07 15.63 20.84
CA HIS A 656 19.14 14.52 20.94
C HIS A 656 17.95 14.83 21.86
N ASN A 657 18.23 15.32 23.08
CA ASN A 657 17.20 15.70 24.04
C ASN A 657 16.27 16.81 23.49
N ALA A 658 16.84 17.85 22.86
CA ALA A 658 16.05 18.91 22.24
C ALA A 658 15.13 18.38 21.13
N ARG A 659 15.61 17.40 20.37
CA ARG A 659 14.84 16.73 19.32
C ARG A 659 13.72 15.85 19.88
N GLU A 660 13.96 15.13 20.97
CA GLU A 660 12.94 14.32 21.64
C GLU A 660 11.86 15.18 22.31
N GLU A 661 12.24 16.29 22.92
CA GLU A 661 11.28 17.20 23.56
C GLU A 661 10.37 17.91 22.55
N ASN A 662 10.87 18.18 21.34
CA ASN A 662 10.16 18.97 20.34
C ASN A 662 10.26 18.38 18.91
N PRO A 663 9.82 17.14 18.64
CA PRO A 663 10.06 16.46 17.36
C PRO A 663 9.50 17.23 16.16
N GLY A 664 8.38 17.94 16.32
CA GLY A 664 7.76 18.77 15.27
C GLY A 664 8.62 19.96 14.81
N LYS A 665 9.62 20.39 15.59
CA LYS A 665 10.55 21.46 15.20
C LYS A 665 11.75 20.94 14.39
N PHE A 666 12.02 19.63 14.41
CA PHE A 666 13.23 19.03 13.83
C PHE A 666 12.99 18.34 12.47
N ILE A 667 11.99 18.82 11.72
CA ILE A 667 11.58 18.24 10.44
C ILE A 667 12.49 18.70 9.29
N SER A 668 13.11 19.89 9.41
CA SER A 668 13.95 20.49 8.36
C SER A 668 15.44 20.26 8.62
N ARG A 669 16.15 19.69 7.63
CA ARG A 669 17.61 19.47 7.71
C ARG A 669 18.40 20.77 7.91
N LEU A 670 18.01 21.85 7.23
CA LEU A 670 18.67 23.16 7.38
C LEU A 670 18.48 23.72 8.79
N HIS A 671 17.26 23.61 9.32
CA HIS A 671 16.97 24.04 10.68
C HIS A 671 17.76 23.21 11.71
N ASN A 672 17.78 21.89 11.54
CA ASN A 672 18.51 20.97 12.41
C ASN A 672 20.01 21.33 12.45
N LYS A 673 20.63 21.59 11.29
CA LYS A 673 22.03 22.03 11.22
C LYS A 673 22.24 23.37 11.92
N SER A 674 21.35 24.35 11.73
CA SER A 674 21.44 25.66 12.38
C SER A 674 21.35 25.56 13.90
N VAL A 675 20.41 24.74 14.41
CA VAL A 675 20.28 24.46 15.84
C VAL A 675 21.55 23.81 16.39
N TYR A 676 22.08 22.79 15.70
CA TYR A 676 23.31 22.10 16.10
C TYR A 676 24.50 23.07 16.19
N VAL A 677 24.71 23.93 15.19
CA VAL A 677 25.76 24.96 15.19
C VAL A 677 25.59 25.94 16.36
N ARG A 678 24.37 26.41 16.61
CA ARG A 678 24.08 27.31 17.74
C ARG A 678 24.38 26.67 19.09
N MET A 679 24.04 25.39 19.26
CA MET A 679 24.34 24.63 20.47
C MET A 679 25.85 24.43 20.65
N GLY A 680 26.56 24.09 19.57
CA GLY A 680 28.02 23.95 19.57
C GLY A 680 28.74 25.24 19.97
N LEU A 681 28.37 26.38 19.38
CA LEU A 681 28.91 27.69 19.75
C LEU A 681 28.66 28.02 21.23
N ARG A 682 27.49 27.66 21.76
CA ARG A 682 27.18 27.87 23.18
C ARG A 682 28.06 27.02 24.10
N LYS A 683 28.37 25.77 23.72
CA LYS A 683 29.27 24.89 24.51
C LYS A 683 30.73 25.34 24.48
N MET A 684 31.18 25.92 23.38
CA MET A 684 32.53 26.49 23.29
C MET A 684 32.75 27.69 24.22
N VAL A 685 31.71 28.50 24.46
CA VAL A 685 31.77 29.73 25.27
C VAL A 685 31.35 29.49 26.73
N GLY A 686 30.63 28.41 27.02
CA GLY A 686 30.09 28.09 28.34
C GLY A 686 31.08 27.42 29.33
N PRO A 687 30.62 27.10 30.55
CA PRO A 687 31.42 26.38 31.54
C PRO A 687 31.84 25.00 31.01
N LYS A 688 33.14 24.74 31.01
CA LYS A 688 33.72 23.52 30.43
C LYS A 688 33.69 22.36 31.42
N MET A 689 32.69 21.47 31.30
CA MET A 689 32.63 20.25 32.12
C MET A 689 33.77 19.27 31.83
N CYS A 690 34.32 19.27 30.61
CA CYS A 690 35.33 18.32 30.13
C CYS A 690 36.75 18.91 30.02
N LYS A 691 37.05 20.03 30.68
CA LYS A 691 38.30 20.81 30.46
C LYS A 691 39.60 20.04 30.71
N ASP A 692 39.56 19.03 31.58
CA ASP A 692 40.71 18.24 32.02
C ASP A 692 40.53 16.74 31.69
N LEU A 693 39.83 16.40 30.61
CA LEU A 693 39.48 15.01 30.26
C LEU A 693 40.70 14.07 30.20
N HIS A 694 41.83 14.57 29.70
CA HIS A 694 43.11 13.84 29.64
C HIS A 694 43.63 13.35 31.00
N LYS A 695 43.20 13.95 32.13
CA LYS A 695 43.57 13.50 33.49
C LYS A 695 42.69 12.37 34.01
N GLU A 696 41.50 12.22 33.44
CA GLU A 696 40.48 11.27 33.87
C GLU A 696 40.39 10.04 32.95
N VAL A 697 41.08 10.07 31.79
CA VAL A 697 41.04 9.01 30.78
C VAL A 697 42.44 8.45 30.58
N ARG A 698 42.56 7.13 30.74
CA ARG A 698 43.73 6.35 30.30
C ARG A 698 43.40 5.71 28.95
N LEU A 699 44.16 6.04 27.91
CA LEU A 699 44.01 5.44 26.58
C LEU A 699 45.12 4.43 26.34
N GLU A 700 44.74 3.20 25.99
CA GLU A 700 45.66 2.14 25.61
C GLU A 700 45.22 1.57 24.26
N VAL A 701 46.17 1.45 23.32
CA VAL A 701 45.94 0.95 21.96
C VAL A 701 46.95 -0.16 21.69
N ASP A 702 46.48 -1.35 21.34
CA ASP A 702 47.30 -2.55 21.10
C ASP A 702 48.32 -2.82 22.22
N GLY A 703 47.89 -2.66 23.48
CA GLY A 703 48.73 -2.85 24.68
C GLY A 703 49.72 -1.72 24.96
N LYS A 704 49.67 -0.61 24.21
CA LYS A 704 50.54 0.55 24.39
C LYS A 704 49.78 1.73 24.96
N LEU A 705 50.28 2.27 26.06
CA LEU A 705 49.75 3.49 26.65
C LEU A 705 49.98 4.68 25.72
N VAL A 706 48.93 5.45 25.45
CA VAL A 706 48.97 6.68 24.66
C VAL A 706 48.85 7.86 25.61
N GLU A 707 49.87 8.71 25.65
CA GLU A 707 49.80 9.96 26.41
C GLU A 707 48.89 10.96 25.70
N LEU A 708 47.82 11.37 26.39
CA LEU A 708 46.83 12.31 25.86
C LEU A 708 47.29 13.77 26.07
N PRO A 709 47.24 14.64 25.04
CA PRO A 709 47.45 16.07 25.22
C PRO A 709 46.28 16.69 25.98
N GLN A 710 46.34 17.99 26.27
CA GLN A 710 45.21 18.69 26.88
C GLN A 710 44.00 18.69 25.93
N VAL A 711 43.09 17.73 26.14
CA VAL A 711 41.89 17.53 25.32
C VAL A 711 40.61 17.70 26.13
N GLU A 712 39.55 18.13 25.44
CA GLU A 712 38.20 18.27 25.97
C GLU A 712 37.22 17.23 25.40
N GLY A 713 37.69 16.44 24.43
CA GLY A 713 36.96 15.33 23.83
C GLY A 713 37.89 14.39 23.06
N ILE A 714 37.46 13.14 22.93
CA ILE A 714 38.12 12.08 22.17
C ILE A 714 37.07 11.51 21.22
N ILE A 715 37.41 11.36 19.95
CA ILE A 715 36.55 10.72 18.95
C ILE A 715 37.34 9.58 18.32
N ILE A 716 36.79 8.38 18.42
CA ILE A 716 37.30 7.18 17.74
C ILE A 716 36.47 7.01 16.47
N LEU A 717 37.14 7.01 15.32
CA LEU A 717 36.49 6.94 14.00
C LEU A 717 36.61 5.52 13.45
N ASN A 718 35.50 4.99 12.93
CA ASN A 718 35.47 3.80 12.09
C ASN A 718 35.42 4.16 10.59
N ILE A 719 34.83 5.32 10.28
CA ILE A 719 34.70 5.83 8.92
C ILE A 719 35.65 7.02 8.71
N LEU A 720 36.33 7.04 7.57
CA LEU A 720 37.37 8.02 7.20
C LEU A 720 36.83 9.16 6.33
#